data_AF-K8P3E4-F1
#
_entry.id   AF-K8P3E4-F1
#
_cell.length_a   1.000
_cell.length_b   1.000
_cell.length_c   1.000
_cell.angle_alpha   90.00
_cell.angle_beta   90.00
_cell.angle_gamma   90.00
#
_symmetry.space_group_name_H-M   'P 1'
#
loop_
_entity.id
_entity.type
_entity.pdbx_description
1 polymer ?
#
loop_
_entity_poly.entity_id
_entity_poly.type
_entity_poly.pdbx_seq_one_letter_code
_entity_poly.pdbx_strand_id
1 'polypeptide(L)'
;MNQVPAAPAKSQALPILPDTIGKEAPTKIPVELSAQFLKHFSEQLYSSPQKAFEELISNGWDAGADCVDIRIPDNLHDPAATLCVLDNGASMDEAGLRELWHIAFSPKTDKPQQHGRHVIGKFGIGKLATYVLAGKLTYICKAADGKIRRVTMDYNSIDQTGKKSGKLLSTLQLDLFDVSPEDLGEALKTVYGGPELLKLIESGVPKPQDALPIDEFGAEKSALQKPSSKAWTLVVLSELKPVGRQLKLGVLRRMLEAALPFGSEMAISINGEVLTSSKFDAPVSKEWIIGPQLGLTEFELEMAQPDGAGGQTTKEETIKIEAFDKPVPHVVIPQVGKITGQVKLFRDSIAVGKSEERGASNGFHVNVLGRVVNQNDPSFGEENLSHAAWARFRMTVRADGLNGLLTTDRERFRETRELQIFRGFLRKIFNKSRSQYDSDDDARMPDGGDVLVKSLGVVSLNPLRNIVSEVLSSTRALPKDMFDDSGIQNRAEKKESWQKNTADNIKSALGEVKYEKADDDSFVKFRISDNSIVVNNNHPFVVEHSRSKAEKELVRTFAMVNLLTDVYALDVGVETSALDNIRQYRDRLLRFRAMQQRRSGTYIARLLREMQNDSENSKRLEQVVSDALTYLGFSVRDLAKSGEPEGVASAFASPTLKTPTADKPNPPLYSFTFDAKSSKHEVAKTGNISLDAVNEHRKKYGADYALVVAPGYSDGALVNRCTDLGITPMTAHDLGRLLEYTVEYGALPLPKLRQIFSFHDPKKLAEWVFDLGKALKTQRILTIDIFLKALDHLKNVVPDSLSASTVVMACRQHLNAVAVKEDDVIALVKGLSILVPDLIGIEGDKIIINASSERVAAAVSSQLEALHETKTTASEKSK
;
A
#
# COMPACT_ATOMS: atom_id res chain seq x y z
N MET A 1 84.82 -34.34 12.56
CA MET A 1 83.50 -34.30 13.21
C MET A 1 82.48 -34.74 12.17
N ASN A 2 81.82 -35.87 12.43
CA ASN A 2 80.98 -36.60 11.49
C ASN A 2 79.69 -35.85 11.15
N GLN A 3 79.38 -35.80 9.85
CA GLN A 3 78.04 -35.52 9.35
C GLN A 3 77.11 -36.68 9.71
N VAL A 4 75.99 -36.36 10.34
CA VAL A 4 74.87 -37.28 10.54
C VAL A 4 73.95 -37.17 9.32
N PRO A 5 73.61 -38.27 8.62
CA PRO A 5 72.72 -38.20 7.47
C PRO A 5 71.26 -38.05 7.91
N ALA A 6 70.55 -37.12 7.28
CA ALA A 6 69.11 -36.92 7.45
C ALA A 6 68.33 -38.11 6.86
N ALA A 7 67.32 -38.57 7.60
CA ALA A 7 66.41 -39.64 7.19
C ALA A 7 65.62 -39.26 5.91
N PRO A 8 65.28 -40.23 5.05
CA PRO A 8 64.57 -39.96 3.81
C PRO A 8 63.13 -39.50 4.10
N ALA A 9 62.74 -38.40 3.45
CA ALA A 9 61.36 -37.91 3.44
C ALA A 9 60.43 -39.00 2.89
N LYS A 10 59.43 -39.40 3.68
CA LYS A 10 58.34 -40.26 3.21
C LYS A 10 57.64 -39.57 2.03
N SER A 11 57.66 -40.23 0.87
CA SER A 11 56.78 -39.95 -0.26
C SER A 11 55.34 -39.91 0.22
N GLN A 12 54.78 -38.72 0.44
CA GLN A 12 53.35 -38.54 0.61
C GLN A 12 52.69 -38.92 -0.71
N ALA A 13 51.93 -40.02 -0.72
CA ALA A 13 51.07 -40.37 -1.84
C ALA A 13 50.17 -39.17 -2.15
N LEU A 14 50.05 -38.83 -3.44
CA LEU A 14 49.16 -37.76 -3.88
C LEU A 14 47.74 -38.02 -3.33
N PRO A 15 47.04 -36.98 -2.83
CA PRO A 15 45.70 -37.15 -2.31
C PRO A 15 44.78 -37.70 -3.40
N ILE A 16 44.00 -38.73 -3.07
CA ILE A 16 43.01 -39.33 -3.97
C ILE A 16 41.83 -38.35 -4.06
N LEU A 17 41.60 -37.78 -5.24
CA LEU A 17 40.55 -36.78 -5.45
C LEU A 17 39.29 -37.42 -6.05
N PRO A 18 38.09 -36.85 -5.81
CA PRO A 18 36.83 -37.37 -6.35
C PRO A 18 36.79 -37.54 -7.86
N ASP A 19 37.53 -36.75 -8.64
CA ASP A 19 37.62 -36.84 -10.11
C ASP A 19 38.64 -37.86 -10.62
N THR A 20 39.38 -38.52 -9.72
CA THR A 20 40.48 -39.44 -10.08
C THR A 20 40.22 -40.90 -9.69
N ILE A 21 39.12 -41.18 -8.99
CA ILE A 21 38.79 -42.52 -8.51
C ILE A 21 38.13 -43.41 -9.56
N GLY A 22 38.23 -44.72 -9.32
CA GLY A 22 37.60 -45.78 -10.11
C GLY A 22 38.45 -46.28 -11.26
N LYS A 23 38.00 -47.38 -11.86
CA LYS A 23 38.58 -48.00 -13.06
C LYS A 23 37.79 -47.56 -14.28
N GLU A 24 38.47 -47.10 -15.33
CA GLU A 24 37.81 -46.67 -16.57
C GLU A 24 36.98 -47.83 -17.14
N ALA A 25 35.70 -47.55 -17.35
CA ALA A 25 34.76 -48.45 -17.99
C ALA A 25 35.02 -48.44 -19.51
N PRO A 26 34.70 -49.53 -20.23
CA PRO A 26 34.95 -49.62 -21.66
C PRO A 26 34.13 -48.62 -22.49
N THR A 27 33.05 -48.06 -21.94
CA THR A 27 32.15 -47.15 -22.64
C THR A 27 32.48 -45.69 -22.33
N LYS A 28 32.41 -44.83 -23.36
CA LYS A 28 32.51 -43.37 -23.23
C LYS A 28 31.18 -42.70 -23.49
N ILE A 29 30.94 -41.57 -22.84
CA ILE A 29 29.69 -40.80 -22.95
C ILE A 29 29.90 -39.63 -23.91
N PRO A 30 29.24 -39.60 -25.09
CA PRO A 30 29.35 -38.47 -26.01
C PRO A 30 28.61 -37.25 -25.45
N VAL A 31 29.19 -36.07 -25.65
CA VAL A 31 28.63 -34.77 -25.31
C VAL A 31 28.58 -33.91 -26.56
N GLU A 32 27.37 -33.56 -26.99
CA GLU A 32 27.15 -32.69 -28.14
C GLU A 32 26.93 -31.25 -27.67
N LEU A 33 27.94 -30.41 -27.85
CA LEU A 33 27.84 -28.99 -27.48
C LEU A 33 28.80 -28.11 -28.28
N SER A 34 28.50 -26.82 -28.43
CA SER A 34 29.47 -25.83 -28.90
C SER A 34 30.12 -25.09 -27.71
N ALA A 35 31.44 -24.87 -27.76
CA ALA A 35 32.18 -24.18 -26.69
C ALA A 35 31.67 -22.75 -26.44
N GLN A 36 31.37 -22.04 -27.54
CA GLN A 36 30.81 -20.68 -27.51
C GLN A 36 29.40 -20.67 -26.93
N PHE A 37 28.59 -21.71 -27.19
CA PHE A 37 27.28 -21.87 -26.57
C PHE A 37 27.43 -22.05 -25.06
N LEU A 38 28.30 -22.92 -24.55
CA LEU A 38 28.44 -23.13 -23.10
C LEU A 38 28.75 -21.83 -22.35
N LYS A 39 29.68 -21.03 -22.87
CA LYS A 39 30.10 -19.77 -22.25
C LYS A 39 29.02 -18.69 -22.32
N HIS A 40 28.50 -18.39 -23.51
CA HIS A 40 27.47 -17.34 -23.65
C HIS A 40 26.16 -17.69 -22.95
N PHE A 41 25.80 -18.97 -22.93
CA PHE A 41 24.55 -19.45 -22.33
C PHE A 41 24.63 -19.48 -20.80
N SER A 42 25.78 -19.81 -20.20
CA SER A 42 25.98 -19.77 -18.74
C SER A 42 26.14 -18.35 -18.20
N GLU A 43 26.79 -17.44 -18.92
CA GLU A 43 26.97 -16.03 -18.50
C GLU A 43 25.70 -15.18 -18.65
N GLN A 44 24.82 -15.47 -19.62
CA GLN A 44 23.62 -14.64 -19.89
C GLN A 44 22.32 -15.14 -19.21
N LEU A 45 22.15 -16.43 -18.93
CA LEU A 45 20.91 -16.97 -18.35
C LEU A 45 20.94 -17.05 -16.83
N TYR A 46 22.10 -17.30 -16.23
CA TYR A 46 22.23 -17.49 -14.79
C TYR A 46 22.91 -16.28 -14.16
N SER A 47 22.08 -15.32 -13.74
CA SER A 47 22.52 -14.08 -13.11
C SER A 47 23.11 -14.24 -11.71
N SER A 48 23.09 -15.44 -11.10
CA SER A 48 23.60 -15.64 -9.74
C SER A 48 24.14 -17.06 -9.43
N PRO A 49 25.19 -17.19 -8.59
CA PRO A 49 25.76 -18.46 -8.12
C PRO A 49 24.75 -19.43 -7.49
N GLN A 50 23.73 -18.87 -6.83
CA GLN A 50 22.79 -19.62 -6.02
C GLN A 50 21.82 -20.43 -6.89
N LYS A 51 21.53 -19.98 -8.12
CA LYS A 51 20.70 -20.70 -9.09
C LYS A 51 21.26 -22.06 -9.47
N ALA A 52 22.58 -22.20 -9.50
CA ALA A 52 23.20 -23.49 -9.80
C ALA A 52 22.84 -24.54 -8.74
N PHE A 53 22.74 -24.16 -7.46
CA PHE A 53 22.25 -25.05 -6.41
C PHE A 53 20.76 -25.36 -6.57
N GLU A 54 19.94 -24.37 -6.89
CA GLU A 54 18.51 -24.59 -7.15
C GLU A 54 18.27 -25.61 -8.28
N GLU A 55 19.04 -25.52 -9.37
CA GLU A 55 18.97 -26.48 -10.47
C GLU A 55 19.49 -27.88 -10.08
N LEU A 56 20.56 -27.98 -9.27
CA LEU A 56 21.03 -29.27 -8.75
C LEU A 56 19.99 -29.93 -7.82
N ILE A 57 19.39 -29.16 -6.92
CA ILE A 57 18.33 -29.63 -6.00
C ILE A 57 17.08 -30.07 -6.79
N SER A 58 16.71 -29.32 -7.83
CA SER A 58 15.58 -29.67 -8.70
C SER A 58 15.80 -31.00 -9.44
N ASN A 59 17.06 -31.36 -9.76
CA ASN A 59 17.35 -32.67 -10.34
C ASN A 59 17.10 -33.80 -9.34
N GLY A 60 17.44 -33.61 -8.06
CA GLY A 60 17.11 -34.53 -6.99
C GLY A 60 15.60 -34.71 -6.83
N TRP A 61 14.84 -33.60 -6.90
CA TRP A 61 13.37 -33.64 -6.90
C TRP A 61 12.81 -34.51 -8.02
N ASP A 62 13.27 -34.28 -9.26
CA ASP A 62 12.84 -35.06 -10.42
C ASP A 62 13.22 -36.54 -10.31
N ALA A 63 14.32 -36.85 -9.62
CA ALA A 63 14.76 -38.22 -9.34
C ALA A 63 13.96 -38.89 -8.20
N GLY A 64 12.96 -38.21 -7.64
CA GLY A 64 12.13 -38.71 -6.55
C GLY A 64 12.79 -38.64 -5.17
N ALA A 65 13.83 -37.82 -4.99
CA ALA A 65 14.48 -37.62 -3.70
C ALA A 65 13.53 -36.95 -2.70
N ASP A 66 13.54 -37.42 -1.45
CA ASP A 66 12.85 -36.76 -0.34
C ASP A 66 13.82 -36.14 0.67
N CYS A 67 15.12 -36.25 0.42
CA CYS A 67 16.17 -35.58 1.17
C CYS A 67 17.33 -35.17 0.25
N VAL A 68 17.82 -33.94 0.42
CA VAL A 68 19.02 -33.41 -0.22
C VAL A 68 19.92 -32.79 0.84
N ASP A 69 21.18 -33.21 0.91
CA ASP A 69 22.19 -32.67 1.82
C ASP A 69 23.25 -31.89 1.03
N ILE A 70 23.53 -30.67 1.49
CA ILE A 70 24.46 -29.74 0.85
C ILE A 70 25.64 -29.49 1.79
N ARG A 71 26.87 -29.63 1.29
CA ARG A 71 28.11 -29.34 2.04
C ARG A 71 28.89 -28.23 1.38
N ILE A 72 29.15 -27.17 2.15
CA ILE A 72 29.82 -25.95 1.70
C ILE A 72 30.80 -25.49 2.78
N PRO A 73 32.10 -25.35 2.48
CA PRO A 73 33.09 -24.88 3.44
C PRO A 73 32.90 -23.41 3.79
N ASP A 74 33.28 -23.04 5.02
CA ASP A 74 33.27 -21.65 5.46
C ASP A 74 34.27 -20.78 4.69
N ASN A 75 35.41 -21.37 4.31
CA ASN A 75 36.43 -20.72 3.49
C ASN A 75 36.43 -21.24 2.06
N LEU A 76 35.73 -20.53 1.17
CA LEU A 76 35.67 -20.85 -0.25
C LEU A 76 36.91 -20.42 -1.05
N HIS A 77 37.85 -19.69 -0.43
CA HIS A 77 39.10 -19.29 -1.07
C HIS A 77 40.19 -20.37 -0.98
N ASP A 78 39.98 -21.42 -0.18
CA ASP A 78 40.87 -22.57 -0.15
C ASP A 78 40.92 -23.24 -1.55
N PRO A 79 42.10 -23.47 -2.15
CA PRO A 79 42.22 -24.19 -3.41
C PRO A 79 41.58 -25.58 -3.41
N ALA A 80 41.49 -26.24 -2.24
CA ALA A 80 40.85 -27.54 -2.06
C ALA A 80 39.35 -27.43 -1.71
N ALA A 81 38.78 -26.23 -1.66
CA ALA A 81 37.36 -26.04 -1.39
C ALA A 81 36.49 -26.75 -2.43
N THR A 82 35.52 -27.51 -1.94
CA THR A 82 34.53 -28.23 -2.75
C THR A 82 33.12 -27.87 -2.33
N LEU A 83 32.19 -27.87 -3.29
CA LEU A 83 30.75 -27.74 -3.01
C LEU A 83 30.08 -29.07 -3.36
N CYS A 84 29.35 -29.64 -2.43
CA CYS A 84 28.72 -30.95 -2.62
C CYS A 84 27.20 -30.89 -2.48
N VAL A 85 26.51 -31.68 -3.30
CA VAL A 85 25.05 -31.92 -3.22
C VAL A 85 24.83 -33.42 -3.27
N LEU A 86 24.22 -33.99 -2.24
CA LEU A 86 23.89 -35.40 -2.11
C LEU A 86 22.38 -35.57 -2.05
N ASP A 87 21.80 -36.34 -2.97
CA ASP A 87 20.38 -36.71 -2.95
C ASP A 87 20.18 -38.22 -2.82
N ASN A 88 18.99 -38.61 -2.34
CA ASN A 88 18.55 -39.99 -2.18
C ASN A 88 17.54 -40.45 -3.23
N GLY A 89 17.58 -39.86 -4.42
CA GLY A 89 16.70 -40.22 -5.53
C GLY A 89 17.11 -41.53 -6.22
N ALA A 90 16.47 -41.82 -7.35
CA ALA A 90 16.68 -43.04 -8.12
C ALA A 90 18.11 -43.21 -8.68
N SER A 91 18.87 -42.11 -8.75
CA SER A 91 20.22 -42.05 -9.34
C SER A 91 20.23 -42.50 -10.82
N MET A 92 21.42 -42.77 -11.35
CA MET A 92 21.65 -43.05 -12.77
C MET A 92 22.63 -44.20 -12.96
N ASP A 93 22.28 -45.13 -13.86
CA ASP A 93 23.21 -46.12 -14.42
C ASP A 93 23.95 -45.52 -15.64
N GLU A 94 24.64 -46.35 -16.40
CA GLU A 94 25.36 -45.91 -17.61
C GLU A 94 24.44 -45.25 -18.64
N ALA A 95 23.23 -45.79 -18.86
CA ALA A 95 22.27 -45.24 -19.79
C ALA A 95 21.74 -43.89 -19.30
N GLY A 96 21.39 -43.79 -18.01
CA GLY A 96 20.97 -42.55 -17.37
C GLY A 96 22.05 -41.47 -17.39
N LEU A 97 23.32 -41.82 -17.17
CA LEU A 97 24.44 -40.89 -17.28
C LEU A 97 24.64 -40.42 -18.72
N ARG A 98 24.47 -41.29 -19.72
CA ARG A 98 24.52 -40.90 -21.14
C ARG A 98 23.40 -39.93 -21.49
N GLU A 99 22.19 -40.19 -20.98
CA GLU A 99 21.03 -39.32 -21.15
C GLU A 99 21.21 -37.97 -20.44
N LEU A 100 21.77 -37.97 -19.23
CA LEU A 100 22.13 -36.76 -18.48
C LEU A 100 23.01 -35.84 -19.34
N TRP A 101 23.98 -36.39 -20.06
CA TRP A 101 24.94 -35.62 -20.86
C TRP A 101 24.50 -35.34 -22.30
N HIS A 102 23.29 -35.74 -22.68
CA HIS A 102 22.67 -35.33 -23.94
C HIS A 102 22.04 -33.92 -23.75
N ILE A 103 22.76 -32.88 -24.15
CA ILE A 103 22.43 -31.49 -23.83
C ILE A 103 21.35 -30.94 -24.77
N ALA A 104 20.45 -30.09 -24.25
CA ALA A 104 19.27 -29.57 -24.95
C ALA A 104 18.24 -30.63 -25.38
N PHE A 105 18.38 -31.85 -24.86
CA PHE A 105 17.39 -32.92 -24.93
C PHE A 105 16.92 -33.25 -23.52
N SER A 106 15.62 -33.13 -23.27
CA SER A 106 15.00 -33.66 -22.04
C SER A 106 13.97 -34.72 -22.45
N PRO A 107 14.22 -36.00 -22.17
CA PRO A 107 13.22 -37.06 -22.36
C PRO A 107 12.02 -36.88 -21.42
N LYS A 108 12.16 -36.00 -20.43
CA LYS A 108 11.11 -35.68 -19.47
C LYS A 108 9.99 -34.79 -20.05
N THR A 109 10.12 -34.33 -21.30
CA THR A 109 9.07 -33.57 -21.98
C THR A 109 7.82 -34.43 -22.26
N ASP A 110 8.00 -35.75 -22.43
CA ASP A 110 6.92 -36.71 -22.72
C ASP A 110 6.36 -37.39 -21.46
N LYS A 111 6.98 -37.17 -20.29
CA LYS A 111 6.55 -37.72 -18.99
C LYS A 111 6.39 -36.59 -17.98
N PRO A 112 5.24 -35.88 -17.97
CA PRO A 112 5.01 -34.75 -17.08
C PRO A 112 4.99 -35.14 -15.60
N GLN A 113 4.85 -36.44 -15.30
CA GLN A 113 4.99 -37.00 -13.96
C GLN A 113 6.00 -38.16 -13.93
N GLN A 114 6.87 -38.15 -12.93
CA GLN A 114 7.84 -39.20 -12.60
C GLN A 114 7.86 -39.42 -11.09
N HIS A 115 7.99 -40.67 -10.65
CA HIS A 115 8.02 -41.03 -9.23
C HIS A 115 6.82 -40.52 -8.40
N GLY A 116 5.67 -40.31 -9.06
CA GLY A 116 4.46 -39.76 -8.44
C GLY A 116 4.44 -38.23 -8.30
N ARG A 117 5.46 -37.52 -8.81
CA ARG A 117 5.60 -36.05 -8.79
C ARG A 117 5.62 -35.46 -10.19
N HIS A 118 5.27 -34.19 -10.31
CA HIS A 118 5.50 -33.45 -11.55
C HIS A 118 6.99 -33.15 -11.72
N VAL A 119 7.48 -33.36 -12.94
CA VAL A 119 8.86 -33.04 -13.30
C VAL A 119 9.01 -31.53 -13.47
N ILE A 120 10.05 -30.98 -12.85
CA ILE A 120 10.44 -29.57 -12.96
C ILE A 120 11.37 -29.37 -14.16
N GLY A 121 12.31 -30.29 -14.40
CA GLY A 121 13.27 -30.26 -15.50
C GLY A 121 12.65 -30.35 -16.92
N LYS A 122 12.76 -29.28 -17.73
CA LYS A 122 12.18 -29.23 -19.09
C LYS A 122 13.22 -29.18 -20.22
N PHE A 123 14.36 -28.52 -20.00
CA PHE A 123 15.28 -28.15 -21.08
C PHE A 123 16.63 -28.89 -21.08
N GLY A 124 16.93 -29.70 -20.05
CA GLY A 124 18.17 -30.50 -19.99
C GLY A 124 19.48 -29.71 -19.79
N ILE A 125 19.39 -28.41 -19.50
CA ILE A 125 20.52 -27.47 -19.42
C ILE A 125 20.96 -27.09 -17.99
N GLY A 126 20.15 -27.38 -16.96
CA GLY A 126 20.36 -26.87 -15.59
C GLY A 126 21.72 -27.24 -14.97
N LYS A 127 22.26 -28.42 -15.29
CA LYS A 127 23.60 -28.86 -14.85
C LYS A 127 24.74 -27.93 -15.32
N LEU A 128 24.55 -27.23 -16.45
CA LEU A 128 25.53 -26.30 -16.99
C LEU A 128 25.59 -24.98 -16.22
N ALA A 129 24.60 -24.68 -15.39
CA ALA A 129 24.66 -23.54 -14.47
C ALA A 129 25.88 -23.63 -13.54
N THR A 130 26.39 -24.84 -13.27
CA THR A 130 27.59 -25.05 -12.45
C THR A 130 28.88 -24.57 -13.11
N TYR A 131 28.89 -24.32 -14.43
CA TYR A 131 30.06 -23.80 -15.14
C TYR A 131 30.56 -22.47 -14.56
N VAL A 132 29.66 -21.61 -14.06
CA VAL A 132 30.07 -20.33 -13.46
C VAL A 132 30.71 -20.53 -12.08
N LEU A 133 30.43 -21.65 -11.40
CA LEU A 133 30.89 -21.91 -10.04
C LEU A 133 32.26 -22.57 -9.97
N ALA A 134 32.53 -23.54 -10.85
CA ALA A 134 33.64 -24.49 -10.67
C ALA A 134 34.33 -24.84 -11.99
N GLY A 135 35.60 -25.24 -11.90
CA GLY A 135 36.38 -25.77 -13.02
C GLY A 135 36.00 -27.20 -13.37
N LYS A 136 35.57 -28.00 -12.38
CA LYS A 136 35.18 -29.40 -12.57
C LYS A 136 33.84 -29.71 -11.92
N LEU A 137 33.03 -30.52 -12.61
CA LEU A 137 31.75 -31.06 -12.16
C LEU A 137 31.83 -32.59 -12.20
N THR A 138 31.82 -33.23 -11.03
CA THR A 138 31.89 -34.69 -10.88
C THR A 138 30.58 -35.24 -10.36
N TYR A 139 29.98 -36.18 -11.10
CA TYR A 139 28.87 -37.00 -10.63
C TYR A 139 29.41 -38.33 -10.14
N ILE A 140 28.99 -38.73 -8.95
CA ILE A 140 29.19 -40.07 -8.39
C ILE A 140 27.80 -40.64 -8.09
N CYS A 141 27.43 -41.71 -8.79
CA CYS A 141 26.06 -42.23 -8.81
C CYS A 141 26.04 -43.69 -8.38
N LYS A 142 25.08 -44.06 -7.54
CA LYS A 142 24.73 -45.44 -7.25
C LYS A 142 23.28 -45.69 -7.60
N ALA A 143 23.04 -46.43 -8.69
CA ALA A 143 21.70 -46.79 -9.15
C ALA A 143 21.19 -48.08 -8.48
N ALA A 144 20.01 -48.53 -8.90
CA ALA A 144 19.37 -49.74 -8.39
C ALA A 144 20.18 -51.04 -8.63
N ASP A 145 21.10 -51.03 -9.60
CA ASP A 145 22.02 -52.13 -9.88
C ASP A 145 23.17 -52.27 -8.86
N GLY A 146 23.28 -51.33 -7.92
CA GLY A 146 24.23 -51.36 -6.81
C GLY A 146 25.66 -50.95 -7.16
N LYS A 147 25.97 -50.68 -8.43
CA LYS A 147 27.30 -50.24 -8.87
C LYS A 147 27.46 -48.74 -8.65
N ILE A 148 28.65 -48.34 -8.20
CA ILE A 148 29.01 -46.92 -8.05
C ILE A 148 29.76 -46.51 -9.31
N ARG A 149 29.29 -45.45 -9.97
CA ARG A 149 29.85 -44.92 -11.20
C ARG A 149 30.26 -43.48 -11.02
N ARG A 150 31.32 -43.06 -11.71
CA ARG A 150 31.76 -41.68 -11.76
C ARG A 150 31.87 -41.17 -13.19
N VAL A 151 31.43 -39.93 -13.41
CA VAL A 151 31.71 -39.15 -14.61
C VAL A 151 32.13 -37.74 -14.20
N THR A 152 33.16 -37.19 -14.83
CA THR A 152 33.63 -35.82 -14.58
C THR A 152 33.63 -35.00 -15.85
N MET A 153 33.02 -33.82 -15.77
CA MET A 153 33.13 -32.76 -16.76
C MET A 153 34.20 -31.76 -16.31
N ASP A 154 35.28 -31.65 -17.09
CA ASP A 154 36.33 -30.65 -16.88
C ASP A 154 36.12 -29.45 -17.82
N TYR A 155 35.63 -28.35 -17.24
CA TYR A 155 35.36 -27.12 -17.97
C TYR A 155 36.64 -26.38 -18.37
N ASN A 156 37.76 -26.59 -17.67
CA ASN A 156 39.04 -25.96 -18.01
C ASN A 156 39.59 -26.53 -19.32
N SER A 157 39.46 -27.84 -19.50
CA SER A 157 39.82 -28.53 -20.75
C SER A 157 38.98 -28.02 -21.95
N ILE A 158 37.71 -27.71 -21.71
CA ILE A 158 36.81 -27.11 -22.72
C ILE A 158 37.25 -25.69 -23.09
N ASP A 159 37.55 -24.83 -22.11
CA ASP A 159 37.97 -23.44 -22.33
C ASP A 159 39.28 -23.35 -23.13
N GLN A 160 40.23 -24.27 -22.87
CA GLN A 160 41.49 -24.35 -23.60
C GLN A 160 41.30 -24.81 -25.04
N THR A 161 40.40 -25.77 -25.26
CA THR A 161 40.12 -26.34 -26.60
C THR A 161 39.33 -25.35 -27.46
N GLY A 162 38.34 -24.66 -26.88
CA GLY A 162 37.52 -23.64 -27.56
C GLY A 162 38.31 -22.41 -28.03
N LYS A 163 39.35 -22.01 -27.29
CA LYS A 163 40.26 -20.91 -27.69
C LYS A 163 41.14 -21.25 -28.90
N LYS A 164 41.40 -22.54 -29.16
CA LYS A 164 42.33 -22.98 -30.22
C LYS A 164 41.67 -23.33 -31.55
N SER A 165 40.41 -23.74 -31.58
CA SER A 165 39.84 -24.39 -32.78
C SER A 165 38.61 -23.72 -33.41
N GLY A 166 37.91 -22.80 -32.71
CA GLY A 166 36.74 -22.08 -33.26
C GLY A 166 35.59 -22.98 -33.78
N LYS A 167 35.67 -24.31 -33.60
CA LYS A 167 34.72 -25.31 -34.10
C LYS A 167 33.81 -25.81 -32.98
N LEU A 168 32.61 -26.24 -33.35
CA LEU A 168 31.68 -27.03 -32.53
C LEU A 168 32.44 -28.15 -31.80
N LEU A 169 32.27 -28.29 -30.48
CA LEU A 169 32.79 -29.42 -29.68
C LEU A 169 31.87 -30.63 -29.84
N SER A 170 31.47 -30.98 -31.07
CA SER A 170 30.57 -32.10 -31.35
C SER A 170 31.21 -33.48 -31.11
N THR A 171 32.40 -33.55 -30.52
CA THR A 171 33.17 -34.78 -30.28
C THR A 171 33.72 -34.89 -28.87
N LEU A 172 33.24 -34.10 -27.90
CA LEU A 172 33.65 -34.28 -26.51
C LEU A 172 33.12 -35.62 -26.01
N GLN A 173 34.00 -36.44 -25.44
CA GLN A 173 33.65 -37.72 -24.83
C GLN A 173 34.07 -37.68 -23.37
N LEU A 174 33.16 -38.02 -22.46
CA LEU A 174 33.45 -38.18 -21.05
C LEU A 174 33.75 -39.64 -20.75
N ASP A 175 34.78 -39.85 -19.96
CA ASP A 175 35.16 -41.17 -19.49
C ASP A 175 34.28 -41.57 -18.31
N LEU A 176 33.73 -42.79 -18.38
CA LEU A 176 32.94 -43.40 -17.31
C LEU A 176 33.85 -44.28 -16.47
N PHE A 177 33.68 -44.27 -15.15
CA PHE A 177 34.50 -45.08 -14.24
C PHE A 177 33.63 -45.88 -13.29
N ASP A 178 33.99 -47.15 -13.07
CA ASP A 178 33.44 -47.98 -11.99
C ASP A 178 34.26 -47.75 -10.71
N VAL A 179 33.59 -47.34 -9.63
CA VAL A 179 34.21 -46.92 -8.37
C VAL A 179 33.96 -47.96 -7.28
N SER A 180 35.00 -48.31 -6.51
CA SER A 180 34.84 -49.16 -5.32
C SER A 180 34.40 -48.33 -4.10
N PRO A 181 33.70 -48.93 -3.12
CA PRO A 181 33.41 -48.25 -1.86
C PRO A 181 34.65 -47.73 -1.13
N GLU A 182 35.77 -48.45 -1.23
CA GLU A 182 37.05 -48.07 -0.63
C GLU A 182 37.64 -46.82 -1.29
N ASP A 183 37.65 -46.76 -2.62
CA ASP A 183 38.15 -45.61 -3.38
C ASP A 183 37.29 -44.37 -3.09
N LEU A 184 35.97 -44.54 -3.00
CA LEU A 184 35.05 -43.48 -2.60
C LEU A 184 35.37 -42.96 -1.19
N GLY A 185 35.60 -43.87 -0.24
CA GLY A 185 35.95 -43.50 1.14
C GLY A 185 37.25 -42.69 1.22
N GLU A 186 38.27 -43.07 0.46
CA GLU A 186 39.52 -42.30 0.38
C GLU A 186 39.32 -40.93 -0.28
N ALA A 187 38.57 -40.85 -1.39
CA ALA A 187 38.29 -39.59 -2.06
C ALA A 187 37.54 -38.60 -1.17
N LEU A 188 36.54 -39.07 -0.42
CA LEU A 188 35.74 -38.20 0.44
C LEU A 188 36.57 -37.58 1.57
N LYS A 189 37.68 -38.18 2.01
CA LYS A 189 38.58 -37.53 3.01
C LYS A 189 39.15 -36.20 2.53
N THR A 190 39.21 -35.98 1.22
CA THR A 190 39.70 -34.74 0.61
C THR A 190 38.61 -33.69 0.39
N VAL A 191 37.35 -34.02 0.69
CA VAL A 191 36.17 -33.19 0.45
C VAL A 191 35.67 -32.58 1.75
N TYR A 192 35.19 -31.34 1.71
CA TYR A 192 34.59 -30.71 2.89
C TYR A 192 33.32 -31.46 3.33
N GLY A 193 33.24 -31.83 4.61
CA GLY A 193 32.15 -32.65 5.14
C GLY A 193 32.19 -34.11 4.66
N GLY A 194 33.32 -34.58 4.13
CA GLY A 194 33.49 -35.92 3.60
C GLY A 194 33.17 -37.07 4.55
N PRO A 195 33.65 -37.08 5.81
CA PRO A 195 33.28 -38.09 6.79
C PRO A 195 31.78 -38.16 7.05
N GLU A 196 31.10 -37.01 7.12
CA GLU A 196 29.65 -36.92 7.27
C GLU A 196 28.91 -37.42 6.03
N LEU A 197 29.37 -37.06 4.83
CA LEU A 197 28.83 -37.56 3.56
C LEU A 197 28.96 -39.08 3.45
N LEU A 198 30.12 -39.63 3.81
CA LEU A 198 30.36 -41.08 3.80
C LEU A 198 29.40 -41.79 4.76
N LYS A 199 29.24 -41.25 5.98
CA LYS A 199 28.28 -41.77 6.96
C LYS A 199 26.85 -41.74 6.42
N LEU A 200 26.43 -40.64 5.76
CA LEU A 200 25.11 -40.52 5.13
C LEU A 200 24.91 -41.53 4.00
N ILE A 201 25.94 -41.76 3.18
CA ILE A 201 25.91 -42.74 2.09
C ILE A 201 25.78 -44.18 2.63
N GLU A 202 26.53 -44.52 3.68
CA GLU A 202 26.52 -45.86 4.29
C GLU A 202 25.21 -46.17 5.02
N SER A 203 24.73 -45.20 5.81
CA SER A 203 23.48 -45.32 6.58
C SER A 203 22.22 -45.11 5.73
N GLY A 204 22.37 -44.52 4.54
CA GLY A 204 21.28 -43.98 3.73
C GLY A 204 20.87 -42.60 4.23
N VAL A 205 20.67 -41.65 3.32
CA VAL A 205 20.30 -40.26 3.67
C VAL A 205 18.89 -40.28 4.31
N PRO A 206 18.77 -40.07 5.62
CA PRO A 206 17.50 -40.20 6.30
C PRO A 206 16.65 -38.96 6.04
N LYS A 207 15.33 -39.15 5.92
CA LYS A 207 14.39 -38.04 5.98
C LYS A 207 14.33 -37.54 7.43
N PRO A 208 14.54 -36.25 7.72
CA PRO A 208 14.41 -35.70 9.06
C PRO A 208 13.03 -36.01 9.65
N GLN A 209 12.97 -36.55 10.88
CA GLN A 209 11.71 -36.93 11.56
C GLN A 209 10.96 -35.71 12.11
N ASP A 210 11.67 -34.64 12.47
CA ASP A 210 11.13 -33.47 13.15
C ASP A 210 11.02 -32.27 12.19
N ALA A 211 9.79 -31.76 12.05
CA ALA A 211 9.41 -30.53 11.37
C ALA A 211 9.67 -30.46 9.85
N LEU A 212 8.92 -31.23 9.06
CA LEU A 212 8.63 -30.77 7.70
C LEU A 212 7.89 -29.42 7.79
N PRO A 213 8.26 -28.42 6.98
CA PRO A 213 7.58 -27.12 6.96
C PRO A 213 6.06 -27.26 6.77
N ILE A 214 5.31 -26.30 7.32
CA ILE A 214 3.89 -26.16 6.99
C ILE A 214 3.79 -25.78 5.51
N ASP A 215 3.05 -26.55 4.73
CA ASP A 215 2.82 -26.25 3.31
C ASP A 215 1.89 -25.05 3.15
N GLU A 216 2.48 -23.87 3.05
CA GLU A 216 1.77 -22.60 2.83
C GLU A 216 1.10 -22.52 1.43
N PHE A 217 1.42 -23.44 0.52
CA PHE A 217 0.89 -23.46 -0.85
C PHE A 217 -0.32 -24.39 -0.99
N GLY A 218 -0.65 -25.15 0.05
CA GLY A 218 -1.89 -25.94 0.15
C GLY A 218 -2.03 -26.99 -0.95
N ALA A 219 -0.91 -27.51 -1.46
CA ALA A 219 -0.94 -28.46 -2.56
C ALA A 219 -1.34 -29.85 -2.09
N GLU A 220 -1.92 -30.65 -2.99
CA GLU A 220 -2.12 -32.06 -2.73
C GLU A 220 -0.75 -32.77 -2.69
N LYS A 221 -0.55 -33.61 -1.67
CA LYS A 221 0.70 -34.36 -1.54
C LYS A 221 0.79 -35.41 -2.65
N SER A 222 1.92 -35.38 -3.34
CA SER A 222 2.30 -36.37 -4.34
C SER A 222 2.39 -37.75 -3.70
N ALA A 223 1.87 -38.76 -4.39
CA ALA A 223 2.02 -40.16 -4.01
C ALA A 223 3.44 -40.64 -4.37
N LEU A 224 4.44 -40.20 -3.58
CA LEU A 224 5.84 -40.45 -3.86
C LEU A 224 6.13 -41.96 -3.94
N GLN A 225 6.50 -42.42 -5.13
CA GLN A 225 6.95 -43.79 -5.35
C GLN A 225 8.46 -43.84 -5.14
N LYS A 226 8.87 -44.19 -3.91
CA LYS A 226 10.29 -44.31 -3.60
C LYS A 226 10.94 -45.41 -4.44
N PRO A 227 12.11 -45.16 -5.04
CA PRO A 227 12.93 -46.22 -5.59
C PRO A 227 13.21 -47.26 -4.49
N SER A 228 13.04 -48.55 -4.77
CA SER A 228 13.19 -49.65 -3.80
C SER A 228 14.64 -49.89 -3.34
N SER A 229 15.60 -49.20 -3.93
CA SER A 229 17.05 -49.36 -3.72
C SER A 229 17.63 -48.24 -2.86
N LYS A 230 18.72 -48.53 -2.11
CA LYS A 230 19.60 -47.54 -1.47
C LYS A 230 20.40 -46.71 -2.51
N ALA A 231 19.72 -46.18 -3.51
CA ALA A 231 20.29 -45.36 -4.56
C ALA A 231 20.56 -43.94 -4.05
N TRP A 232 21.54 -43.29 -4.65
CA TRP A 232 21.92 -41.91 -4.31
C TRP A 232 22.76 -41.28 -5.42
N THR A 233 22.78 -39.96 -5.46
CA THR A 233 23.66 -39.20 -6.35
C THR A 233 24.42 -38.16 -5.55
N LEU A 234 25.74 -38.18 -5.67
CA LEU A 234 26.63 -37.17 -5.12
C LEU A 234 27.20 -36.34 -6.27
N VAL A 235 26.98 -35.03 -6.23
CA VAL A 235 27.61 -34.06 -7.12
C VAL A 235 28.70 -33.34 -6.34
N VAL A 236 29.91 -33.30 -6.90
CA VAL A 236 31.07 -32.58 -6.34
C VAL A 236 31.53 -31.53 -7.34
N LEU A 237 31.52 -30.27 -6.92
CA LEU A 237 32.11 -29.15 -7.64
C LEU A 237 33.48 -28.85 -7.03
N SER A 238 34.54 -28.91 -7.84
CA SER A 238 35.91 -28.64 -7.41
C SER A 238 36.59 -27.61 -8.31
N GLU A 239 37.74 -27.08 -7.87
CA GLU A 239 38.45 -25.99 -8.54
C GLU A 239 37.55 -24.74 -8.70
N LEU A 240 37.05 -24.21 -7.58
CA LEU A 240 36.08 -23.11 -7.60
C LEU A 240 36.61 -21.90 -8.37
N LYS A 241 35.79 -21.40 -9.31
CA LYS A 241 36.03 -20.17 -10.08
C LYS A 241 35.78 -18.94 -9.21
N PRO A 242 36.25 -17.73 -9.60
CA PRO A 242 36.07 -16.52 -8.80
C PRO A 242 34.63 -16.27 -8.34
N VAL A 243 33.64 -16.53 -9.20
CA VAL A 243 32.21 -16.39 -8.89
C VAL A 243 31.75 -17.41 -7.84
N GLY A 244 32.19 -18.67 -7.94
CA GLY A 244 31.92 -19.68 -6.90
C GLY A 244 32.54 -19.35 -5.55
N ARG A 245 33.72 -18.71 -5.53
CA ARG A 245 34.39 -18.26 -4.29
C ARG A 245 33.69 -17.11 -3.59
N GLN A 246 32.87 -16.34 -4.31
CA GLN A 246 32.09 -15.23 -3.76
C GLN A 246 30.73 -15.66 -3.19
N LEU A 247 30.41 -16.97 -3.22
CA LEU A 247 29.16 -17.48 -2.69
C LEU A 247 29.07 -17.21 -1.18
N LYS A 248 27.98 -16.55 -0.76
CA LYS A 248 27.71 -16.29 0.65
C LYS A 248 26.76 -17.35 1.18
N LEU A 249 27.22 -18.18 2.12
CA LEU A 249 26.42 -19.26 2.71
C LEU A 249 25.09 -18.74 3.30
N GLY A 250 25.12 -17.61 3.99
CA GLY A 250 23.91 -16.98 4.53
C GLY A 250 22.91 -16.54 3.46
N VAL A 251 23.37 -16.10 2.28
CA VAL A 251 22.48 -15.74 1.16
C VAL A 251 21.91 -16.99 0.51
N LEU A 252 22.72 -18.04 0.31
CA LEU A 252 22.24 -19.32 -0.23
C LEU A 252 21.21 -19.95 0.71
N ARG A 253 21.46 -19.98 2.02
CA ARG A 253 20.50 -20.47 3.01
C ARG A 253 19.18 -19.73 2.90
N ARG A 254 19.20 -18.39 2.95
CA ARG A 254 17.99 -17.56 2.87
C ARG A 254 17.26 -17.72 1.53
N MET A 255 17.99 -17.81 0.42
CA MET A 255 17.40 -18.11 -0.89
C MET A 255 16.73 -19.48 -0.84
N LEU A 256 17.41 -20.52 -0.35
CA LEU A 256 16.84 -21.86 -0.22
C LEU A 256 15.76 -21.96 0.85
N GLU A 257 15.57 -20.98 1.72
CA GLU A 257 14.42 -20.88 2.64
C GLU A 257 13.23 -20.17 1.98
N ALA A 258 13.48 -19.15 1.16
CA ALA A 258 12.47 -18.35 0.44
C ALA A 258 12.00 -18.97 -0.88
N ALA A 259 12.89 -19.70 -1.56
CA ALA A 259 12.65 -20.42 -2.80
C ALA A 259 11.91 -21.75 -2.57
N LEU A 260 11.65 -22.14 -1.32
CA LEU A 260 10.95 -23.38 -1.00
C LEU A 260 9.50 -23.27 -1.43
N PRO A 261 9.12 -24.18 -2.32
CA PRO A 261 7.95 -24.97 -2.01
C PRO A 261 8.18 -26.46 -2.29
N PHE A 262 9.36 -26.96 -1.92
CA PHE A 262 9.63 -28.38 -1.70
C PHE A 262 9.14 -28.86 -0.32
N GLY A 263 8.70 -27.92 0.53
CA GLY A 263 8.58 -27.98 1.99
C GLY A 263 7.50 -28.88 2.61
N SER A 264 6.91 -29.83 1.88
CA SER A 264 6.19 -30.94 2.51
C SER A 264 6.68 -32.32 2.05
N GLU A 265 7.50 -32.36 1.00
CA GLU A 265 7.84 -33.60 0.30
C GLU A 265 9.34 -33.87 0.19
N MET A 266 10.20 -32.85 0.20
CA MET A 266 11.66 -32.99 0.16
C MET A 266 12.32 -32.09 1.23
N ALA A 267 13.14 -32.70 2.08
CA ALA A 267 13.93 -31.99 3.08
C ALA A 267 15.27 -31.56 2.48
N ILE A 268 15.73 -30.36 2.83
CA ILE A 268 17.04 -29.84 2.42
C ILE A 268 17.85 -29.54 3.68
N SER A 269 19.06 -30.09 3.78
CA SER A 269 20.02 -29.76 4.83
C SER A 269 21.25 -29.05 4.26
N ILE A 270 21.77 -28.07 5.00
CA ILE A 270 23.04 -27.40 4.69
C ILE A 270 23.98 -27.59 5.88
N ASN A 271 25.14 -28.19 5.64
CA ASN A 271 26.16 -28.47 6.66
C ASN A 271 25.60 -29.22 7.89
N GLY A 272 24.62 -30.10 7.67
CA GLY A 272 23.95 -30.89 8.72
C GLY A 272 22.75 -30.22 9.40
N GLU A 273 22.47 -28.95 9.10
CA GLU A 273 21.28 -28.26 9.60
C GLU A 273 20.14 -28.33 8.58
N VAL A 274 18.97 -28.81 9.02
CA VAL A 274 17.76 -28.86 8.18
C VAL A 274 17.19 -27.45 8.01
N LEU A 275 16.95 -27.04 6.77
CA LEU A 275 16.30 -25.77 6.48
C LEU A 275 14.84 -25.82 6.91
N THR A 276 14.41 -24.79 7.63
CA THR A 276 13.00 -24.60 8.00
C THR A 276 12.50 -23.30 7.37
N SER A 277 11.23 -23.29 6.94
CA SER A 277 10.60 -22.04 6.51
C SER A 277 10.69 -21.03 7.66
N SER A 278 11.08 -19.80 7.37
CA SER A 278 11.18 -18.73 8.35
C SER A 278 9.83 -18.54 9.04
N LYS A 279 9.69 -19.08 10.26
CA LYS A 279 8.52 -18.84 11.09
C LYS A 279 8.50 -17.36 11.43
N PHE A 280 7.41 -16.69 11.07
CA PHE A 280 7.18 -15.32 11.49
C PHE A 280 6.67 -15.35 12.94
N ASP A 281 7.45 -14.78 13.86
CA ASP A 281 7.01 -14.55 15.25
C ASP A 281 5.96 -13.43 15.36
N ALA A 282 5.62 -12.78 14.25
CA ALA A 282 4.63 -11.72 14.21
C ALA A 282 3.20 -12.27 14.38
N PRO A 283 2.36 -11.65 15.22
CA PRO A 283 1.00 -12.11 15.44
C PRO A 283 0.14 -11.91 14.18
N VAL A 284 -0.50 -13.00 13.74
CA VAL A 284 -1.44 -12.99 12.60
C VAL A 284 -2.72 -12.28 13.03
N SER A 285 -3.12 -11.26 12.25
CA SER A 285 -4.42 -10.60 12.39
C SER A 285 -5.52 -11.44 11.76
N LYS A 286 -5.31 -11.89 10.53
CA LYS A 286 -6.29 -12.69 9.78
C LYS A 286 -5.63 -13.60 8.76
N GLU A 287 -6.27 -14.73 8.49
CA GLU A 287 -5.80 -15.75 7.56
C GLU A 287 -6.96 -16.25 6.69
N TRP A 288 -6.68 -16.51 5.42
CA TRP A 288 -7.60 -17.12 4.47
C TRP A 288 -6.92 -18.24 3.70
N ILE A 289 -7.59 -19.36 3.52
CA ILE A 289 -7.16 -20.41 2.59
C ILE A 289 -7.76 -20.12 1.21
N ILE A 290 -6.97 -20.24 0.15
CA ILE A 290 -7.45 -20.07 -1.22
C ILE A 290 -8.45 -21.19 -1.55
N GLY A 291 -9.71 -20.81 -1.74
CA GLY A 291 -10.84 -21.71 -1.91
C GLY A 291 -12.14 -21.02 -1.50
N PRO A 292 -13.18 -21.77 -1.07
CA PRO A 292 -14.48 -21.20 -0.71
C PRO A 292 -14.41 -20.13 0.40
N GLN A 293 -13.43 -20.20 1.30
CA GLN A 293 -13.20 -19.21 2.36
C GLN A 293 -12.90 -17.79 1.86
N LEU A 294 -12.44 -17.65 0.61
CA LEU A 294 -12.22 -16.33 0.01
C LEU A 294 -13.54 -15.61 -0.29
N GLY A 295 -14.64 -16.35 -0.48
CA GLY A 295 -15.93 -15.80 -0.90
C GLY A 295 -15.87 -15.03 -2.22
N LEU A 296 -14.97 -15.43 -3.13
CA LEU A 296 -14.77 -14.83 -4.45
C LEU A 296 -15.38 -15.75 -5.52
N THR A 297 -16.36 -15.23 -6.25
CA THR A 297 -17.00 -15.91 -7.41
C THR A 297 -16.55 -15.32 -8.74
N GLU A 298 -16.08 -14.07 -8.74
CA GLU A 298 -15.59 -13.37 -9.92
C GLU A 298 -14.72 -12.16 -9.54
N PHE A 299 -13.98 -11.64 -10.52
CA PHE A 299 -13.25 -10.38 -10.43
C PHE A 299 -13.20 -9.66 -11.78
N GLU A 300 -13.04 -8.34 -11.73
CA GLU A 300 -12.90 -7.49 -12.91
C GLU A 300 -11.43 -7.35 -13.27
N LEU A 301 -11.14 -7.46 -14.57
CA LEU A 301 -9.83 -7.27 -15.17
C LEU A 301 -9.89 -6.00 -16.04
N GLU A 302 -9.02 -5.04 -15.74
CA GLU A 302 -8.81 -3.85 -16.58
C GLU A 302 -7.76 -4.15 -17.65
N MET A 303 -8.14 -4.03 -18.92
CA MET A 303 -7.21 -4.19 -20.04
C MET A 303 -7.08 -2.87 -20.82
N ALA A 304 -5.84 -2.43 -21.05
CA ALA A 304 -5.55 -1.32 -21.96
C ALA A 304 -5.64 -1.80 -23.42
N GLN A 305 -6.49 -1.15 -24.22
CA GLN A 305 -6.50 -1.32 -25.67
C GLN A 305 -5.96 -0.07 -26.36
N PRO A 306 -5.17 -0.22 -27.44
CA PRO A 306 -4.82 0.91 -28.29
C PRO A 306 -6.06 1.36 -29.06
N ASP A 307 -6.40 2.63 -28.92
CA ASP A 307 -7.49 3.25 -29.65
C ASP A 307 -7.03 3.38 -31.10
N GLY A 308 -7.92 3.17 -32.07
CA GLY A 308 -7.63 3.42 -33.50
C GLY A 308 -7.20 4.85 -33.83
N ALA A 309 -7.16 5.76 -32.84
CA ALA A 309 -6.72 7.14 -32.92
C ALA A 309 -5.43 7.45 -32.12
N GLY A 310 -4.75 6.45 -31.56
CA GLY A 310 -3.48 6.62 -30.82
C GLY A 310 -3.61 6.98 -29.33
N GLY A 311 -4.81 6.83 -28.73
CA GLY A 311 -5.00 6.86 -27.27
C GLY A 311 -5.00 5.45 -26.64
N GLN A 312 -5.22 5.38 -25.32
CA GLN A 312 -5.45 4.13 -24.59
C GLN A 312 -6.85 4.15 -23.96
N THR A 313 -7.64 3.11 -24.21
CA THR A 313 -8.99 2.90 -23.69
C THR A 313 -8.98 1.68 -22.78
N THR A 314 -9.59 1.80 -21.60
CA THR A 314 -9.67 0.71 -20.62
C THR A 314 -10.94 -0.09 -20.85
N LYS A 315 -10.81 -1.39 -21.15
CA LYS A 315 -11.94 -2.32 -21.23
C LYS A 315 -11.96 -3.17 -19.97
N GLU A 316 -13.09 -3.17 -19.27
CA GLU A 316 -13.34 -4.02 -18.11
C GLU A 316 -13.91 -5.38 -18.57
N GLU A 317 -13.30 -6.46 -18.12
CA GLU A 317 -13.75 -7.83 -18.38
C GLU A 317 -13.96 -8.58 -17.06
N THR A 318 -15.12 -9.22 -16.88
CA THR A 318 -15.42 -10.04 -15.71
C THR A 318 -14.91 -11.47 -15.90
N ILE A 319 -13.99 -11.91 -15.03
CA ILE A 319 -13.47 -13.27 -14.99
C ILE A 319 -14.16 -14.05 -13.87
N LYS A 320 -14.80 -15.17 -14.20
CA LYS A 320 -15.43 -16.07 -13.24
C LYS A 320 -14.41 -16.96 -12.54
N ILE A 321 -14.67 -17.27 -11.27
CA ILE A 321 -13.87 -18.16 -10.43
C ILE A 321 -14.78 -19.24 -9.86
N GLU A 322 -14.36 -20.49 -9.96
CA GLU A 322 -15.00 -21.61 -9.28
C GLU A 322 -14.18 -22.03 -8.06
N ALA A 323 -14.81 -22.20 -6.90
CA ALA A 323 -14.13 -22.56 -5.66
C ALA A 323 -14.57 -23.92 -5.16
N PHE A 324 -13.63 -24.74 -4.69
CA PHE A 324 -13.86 -26.12 -4.26
C PHE A 324 -13.08 -26.44 -2.97
N ASP A 325 -13.66 -27.26 -2.07
CA ASP A 325 -12.99 -27.70 -0.84
C ASP A 325 -12.17 -29.00 -0.99
N LYS A 326 -12.51 -29.84 -1.98
CA LYS A 326 -11.90 -31.17 -2.18
C LYS A 326 -11.19 -31.26 -3.53
N PRO A 327 -10.08 -32.00 -3.65
CA PRO A 327 -9.39 -32.79 -2.60
C PRO A 327 -8.64 -31.94 -1.56
N VAL A 328 -8.28 -30.70 -1.94
CA VAL A 328 -7.79 -29.63 -1.07
C VAL A 328 -8.53 -28.34 -1.43
N PRO A 329 -8.66 -27.36 -0.51
CA PRO A 329 -9.22 -26.07 -0.85
C PRO A 329 -8.49 -25.43 -2.02
N HIS A 330 -9.23 -25.07 -3.06
CA HIS A 330 -8.67 -24.47 -4.27
C HIS A 330 -9.68 -23.61 -5.02
N VAL A 331 -9.17 -22.76 -5.91
CA VAL A 331 -9.97 -22.08 -6.92
C VAL A 331 -9.53 -22.49 -8.32
N VAL A 332 -10.45 -22.46 -9.27
CA VAL A 332 -10.19 -22.68 -10.70
C VAL A 332 -10.53 -21.41 -11.43
N ILE A 333 -9.54 -20.87 -12.13
CA ILE A 333 -9.71 -19.69 -12.99
C ILE A 333 -9.58 -20.14 -14.44
N PRO A 334 -10.51 -19.76 -15.34
CA PRO A 334 -10.40 -20.06 -16.76
C PRO A 334 -9.04 -19.62 -17.31
N GLN A 335 -8.41 -20.48 -18.12
CA GLN A 335 -7.10 -20.29 -18.77
C GLN A 335 -5.86 -20.35 -17.86
N VAL A 336 -5.99 -20.06 -16.57
CA VAL A 336 -4.90 -20.24 -15.59
C VAL A 336 -4.92 -21.65 -14.97
N GLY A 337 -6.12 -22.19 -14.71
CA GLY A 337 -6.31 -23.51 -14.12
C GLY A 337 -6.46 -23.47 -12.60
N LYS A 338 -6.07 -24.56 -11.94
CA LYS A 338 -6.20 -24.77 -10.49
C LYS A 338 -5.17 -23.94 -9.71
N ILE A 339 -5.63 -23.25 -8.67
CA ILE A 339 -4.83 -22.41 -7.79
C ILE A 339 -5.10 -22.79 -6.33
N THR A 340 -4.03 -23.01 -5.57
CA THR A 340 -4.06 -23.33 -4.13
C THR A 340 -3.16 -22.38 -3.35
N GLY A 341 -3.34 -22.31 -2.03
CA GLY A 341 -2.46 -21.52 -1.16
C GLY A 341 -3.18 -20.86 0.01
N GLN A 342 -2.54 -19.87 0.60
CA GLN A 342 -3.07 -19.13 1.74
C GLN A 342 -2.65 -17.66 1.71
N VAL A 343 -3.41 -16.85 2.43
CA VAL A 343 -3.23 -15.40 2.55
C VAL A 343 -3.20 -15.07 4.04
N LYS A 344 -2.12 -14.43 4.49
CA LYS A 344 -1.94 -14.01 5.88
C LYS A 344 -1.77 -12.49 5.94
N LEU A 345 -2.49 -11.88 6.87
CA LEU A 345 -2.36 -10.48 7.25
C LEU A 345 -1.85 -10.42 8.69
N PHE A 346 -0.71 -9.78 8.90
CA PHE A 346 -0.06 -9.65 10.21
C PHE A 346 -0.44 -8.33 10.90
N ARG A 347 -0.41 -8.31 12.24
CA ARG A 347 -0.62 -7.06 13.00
C ARG A 347 0.57 -6.11 12.84
N ASP A 348 1.77 -6.67 12.94
CA ASP A 348 3.03 -5.96 12.82
C ASP A 348 3.62 -6.07 11.41
N SER A 349 4.43 -5.09 11.02
CA SER A 349 5.15 -5.11 9.76
C SER A 349 6.12 -6.29 9.73
N ILE A 350 5.96 -7.16 8.74
CA ILE A 350 6.89 -8.27 8.47
C ILE A 350 7.93 -7.89 7.40
N ALA A 351 7.85 -6.69 6.82
CA ALA A 351 8.89 -6.11 5.98
C ALA A 351 10.11 -5.71 6.84
N VAL A 352 10.99 -6.66 7.19
CA VAL A 352 12.17 -6.41 8.04
C VAL A 352 13.49 -6.55 7.28
N GLY A 353 14.19 -5.42 7.12
CA GLY A 353 15.61 -5.30 6.76
C GLY A 353 15.97 -5.48 5.27
N LYS A 354 17.12 -4.89 4.85
CA LYS A 354 17.64 -4.81 3.47
C LYS A 354 17.20 -5.98 2.59
N SER A 355 16.19 -5.73 1.75
CA SER A 355 15.49 -6.71 0.91
C SER A 355 16.39 -7.37 -0.15
N GLU A 356 17.57 -6.82 -0.42
CA GLU A 356 18.53 -7.36 -1.40
C GLU A 356 19.16 -8.71 -0.97
N GLU A 357 19.17 -9.05 0.32
CA GLU A 357 19.86 -10.26 0.83
C GLU A 357 18.94 -11.36 1.38
N ARG A 358 17.61 -11.16 1.45
CA ARG A 358 16.68 -12.02 2.20
C ARG A 358 15.52 -12.60 1.39
N GLY A 359 15.23 -12.06 0.21
CA GLY A 359 13.90 -12.19 -0.39
C GLY A 359 12.87 -11.41 0.43
N ALA A 360 11.77 -10.97 -0.18
CA ALA A 360 10.77 -10.21 0.57
C ALA A 360 9.93 -11.13 1.44
N SER A 361 9.96 -10.90 2.75
CA SER A 361 9.10 -11.60 3.71
C SER A 361 7.60 -11.35 3.47
N ASN A 362 7.29 -10.18 2.92
CA ASN A 362 5.96 -9.72 2.55
C ASN A 362 5.77 -9.72 1.03
N GLY A 363 4.51 -9.78 0.59
CA GLY A 363 4.13 -9.76 -0.82
C GLY A 363 3.64 -11.10 -1.38
N PHE A 364 3.59 -11.21 -2.70
CA PHE A 364 3.16 -12.41 -3.40
C PHE A 364 4.33 -13.38 -3.54
N HIS A 365 4.08 -14.63 -3.20
CA HIS A 365 5.00 -15.75 -3.37
C HIS A 365 4.33 -16.73 -4.32
N VAL A 366 4.70 -16.64 -5.60
CA VAL A 366 4.08 -17.40 -6.68
C VAL A 366 4.90 -18.66 -6.92
N ASN A 367 4.23 -19.80 -6.81
CA ASN A 367 4.79 -21.13 -7.01
C ASN A 367 4.24 -21.78 -8.27
N VAL A 368 5.14 -22.33 -9.09
CA VAL A 368 4.80 -23.15 -10.26
C VAL A 368 5.52 -24.48 -10.14
N LEU A 369 4.77 -25.58 -10.10
CA LEU A 369 5.28 -26.96 -10.01
C LEU A 369 6.26 -27.22 -8.86
N GLY A 370 6.08 -26.55 -7.72
CA GLY A 370 6.96 -26.73 -6.58
C GLY A 370 8.21 -25.83 -6.61
N ARG A 371 8.20 -24.72 -7.37
CA ARG A 371 9.24 -23.68 -7.35
C ARG A 371 8.66 -22.27 -7.20
N VAL A 372 9.20 -21.44 -6.29
CA VAL A 372 8.86 -20.01 -6.23
C VAL A 372 9.59 -19.24 -7.34
N VAL A 373 8.83 -18.61 -8.24
CA VAL A 373 9.33 -18.03 -9.48
C VAL A 373 9.62 -16.52 -9.41
N ASN A 374 9.16 -15.82 -8.37
CA ASN A 374 9.18 -14.35 -8.31
C ASN A 374 10.00 -13.77 -7.15
N GLN A 375 11.10 -14.43 -6.78
CA GLN A 375 11.92 -14.05 -5.63
C GLN A 375 12.47 -12.61 -5.71
N ASN A 376 12.77 -12.14 -6.93
CA ASN A 376 13.29 -10.80 -7.19
C ASN A 376 12.20 -9.75 -7.41
N ASP A 377 10.95 -10.17 -7.58
CA ASP A 377 9.79 -9.29 -7.74
C ASP A 377 8.62 -9.77 -6.86
N PRO A 378 8.62 -9.37 -5.58
CA PRO A 378 7.56 -9.71 -4.63
C PRO A 378 6.19 -9.14 -5.00
N SER A 379 6.15 -8.13 -5.88
CA SER A 379 4.91 -7.53 -6.39
C SER A 379 4.34 -8.31 -7.58
N PHE A 380 5.14 -9.17 -8.22
CA PHE A 380 4.75 -9.91 -9.40
C PHE A 380 4.23 -9.00 -10.54
N GLY A 381 4.83 -7.82 -10.71
CA GLY A 381 4.45 -6.81 -11.70
C GLY A 381 3.28 -5.91 -11.29
N GLU A 382 2.77 -6.03 -10.06
CA GLU A 382 1.65 -5.22 -9.56
C GLU A 382 2.11 -3.86 -8.99
N GLU A 383 1.65 -2.76 -9.57
CA GLU A 383 2.01 -1.39 -9.16
C GLU A 383 0.96 -0.77 -8.20
N ASN A 384 1.25 0.37 -7.55
CA ASN A 384 0.29 1.11 -6.71
C ASN A 384 -0.32 0.31 -5.53
N LEU A 385 0.45 -0.59 -4.93
CA LEU A 385 0.07 -1.31 -3.71
C LEU A 385 0.26 -0.41 -2.47
N SER A 386 -0.69 -0.40 -1.53
CA SER A 386 -0.59 0.42 -0.30
C SER A 386 0.60 -0.04 0.56
N HIS A 387 1.61 0.83 0.75
CA HIS A 387 2.84 0.48 1.50
C HIS A 387 2.57 -0.06 2.92
N ALA A 388 1.55 0.47 3.62
CA ALA A 388 1.23 0.08 5.00
C ALA A 388 0.63 -1.33 5.10
N ALA A 389 -0.34 -1.65 4.23
CA ALA A 389 -0.95 -2.97 4.14
C ALA A 389 0.03 -3.98 3.52
N TRP A 390 0.78 -3.57 2.50
CA TRP A 390 1.78 -4.39 1.82
C TRP A 390 2.87 -4.89 2.75
N ALA A 391 3.35 -4.06 3.67
CA ALA A 391 4.38 -4.44 4.65
C ALA A 391 3.93 -5.52 5.65
N ARG A 392 2.62 -5.79 5.73
CA ARG A 392 1.96 -6.73 6.65
C ARG A 392 1.27 -7.89 5.93
N PHE A 393 1.35 -7.91 4.61
CA PHE A 393 0.64 -8.84 3.75
C PHE A 393 1.59 -9.92 3.25
N ARG A 394 1.16 -11.18 3.30
CA ARG A 394 1.85 -12.31 2.68
C ARG A 394 0.82 -13.21 2.01
N MET A 395 1.04 -13.51 0.74
CA MET A 395 0.23 -14.48 0.00
C MET A 395 1.14 -15.51 -0.64
N THR A 396 0.96 -16.76 -0.27
CA THR A 396 1.62 -17.92 -0.88
C THR A 396 0.62 -18.63 -1.77
N VAL A 397 0.93 -18.72 -3.06
CA VAL A 397 0.01 -19.19 -4.08
C VAL A 397 0.70 -20.12 -5.04
N ARG A 398 0.09 -21.27 -5.35
CA ARG A 398 0.56 -22.22 -6.35
C ARG A 398 -0.37 -22.23 -7.55
N ALA A 399 0.19 -22.06 -8.74
CA ALA A 399 -0.53 -22.00 -10.01
C ALA A 399 0.26 -22.75 -11.10
N ASP A 400 0.10 -24.08 -11.13
CA ASP A 400 0.88 -24.96 -12.01
C ASP A 400 0.58 -24.74 -13.51
N GLY A 401 -0.60 -24.21 -13.85
CA GLY A 401 -0.98 -23.89 -15.23
C GLY A 401 -0.15 -22.78 -15.86
N LEU A 402 0.57 -21.97 -15.07
CA LEU A 402 1.48 -20.94 -15.57
C LEU A 402 2.79 -21.50 -16.14
N ASN A 403 3.08 -22.80 -15.95
CA ASN A 403 4.32 -23.43 -16.41
C ASN A 403 4.56 -23.30 -17.93
N GLY A 404 3.49 -23.24 -18.73
CA GLY A 404 3.60 -23.04 -20.18
C GLY A 404 4.14 -21.66 -20.59
N LEU A 405 4.04 -20.67 -19.70
CA LEU A 405 4.35 -19.26 -19.96
C LEU A 405 5.76 -18.87 -19.54
N LEU A 406 6.44 -19.70 -18.74
CA LEU A 406 7.81 -19.46 -18.27
C LEU A 406 8.81 -19.46 -19.45
N THR A 407 9.70 -18.47 -19.47
CA THR A 407 10.83 -18.42 -20.40
C THR A 407 11.92 -19.41 -20.03
N THR A 408 12.93 -19.58 -20.91
CA THR A 408 14.01 -20.56 -20.75
C THR A 408 14.86 -20.34 -19.50
N ASP A 409 14.93 -19.10 -18.99
CA ASP A 409 15.59 -18.72 -17.73
C ASP A 409 14.74 -19.04 -16.48
N ARG A 410 13.45 -19.38 -16.65
CA ARG A 410 12.49 -19.76 -15.60
C ARG A 410 12.19 -18.67 -14.55
N GLU A 411 12.45 -17.42 -14.88
CA GLU A 411 12.17 -16.28 -14.00
C GLU A 411 11.18 -15.29 -14.59
N ARG A 412 11.14 -15.22 -15.92
CA ARG A 412 10.24 -14.31 -16.61
C ARG A 412 9.08 -15.11 -17.21
N PHE A 413 7.95 -14.43 -17.25
CA PHE A 413 6.77 -14.92 -17.92
C PHE A 413 6.67 -14.21 -19.27
N ARG A 414 6.21 -14.93 -20.28
CA ARG A 414 5.70 -14.27 -21.49
C ARG A 414 4.49 -13.44 -21.07
N GLU A 415 4.48 -12.17 -21.46
CA GLU A 415 3.35 -11.28 -21.23
C GLU A 415 2.19 -11.74 -22.11
N THR A 416 1.31 -12.56 -21.52
CA THR A 416 0.11 -13.10 -22.16
C THR A 416 -1.13 -12.77 -21.33
N ARG A 417 -2.31 -13.01 -21.90
CA ARG A 417 -3.59 -12.74 -21.23
C ARG A 417 -3.76 -13.56 -19.96
N GLU A 418 -3.29 -14.81 -19.95
CA GLU A 418 -3.35 -15.69 -18.78
C GLU A 418 -2.56 -15.13 -17.60
N LEU A 419 -1.40 -14.52 -17.85
CA LEU A 419 -0.60 -13.86 -16.83
C LEU A 419 -1.32 -12.62 -16.25
N GLN A 420 -1.96 -11.84 -17.11
CA GLN A 420 -2.77 -10.67 -16.69
C GLN A 420 -3.96 -11.09 -15.84
N ILE A 421 -4.68 -12.16 -16.22
CA ILE A 421 -5.77 -12.74 -15.43
C ILE A 421 -5.26 -13.15 -14.03
N PHE A 422 -4.12 -13.83 -13.96
CA PHE A 422 -3.54 -14.24 -12.69
C PHE A 422 -3.13 -13.04 -11.82
N ARG A 423 -2.50 -12.02 -12.41
CA ARG A 423 -2.18 -10.74 -11.76
C ARG A 423 -3.41 -10.04 -11.19
N GLY A 424 -4.50 -9.97 -11.96
CA GLY A 424 -5.78 -9.43 -11.50
C GLY A 424 -6.37 -10.19 -10.30
N PHE A 425 -6.22 -11.52 -10.28
CA PHE A 425 -6.60 -12.34 -9.12
C PHE A 425 -5.76 -12.01 -7.87
N LEU A 426 -4.44 -11.88 -7.99
CA LEU A 426 -3.56 -11.45 -6.90
C LEU A 426 -3.99 -10.08 -6.34
N ARG A 427 -4.25 -9.12 -7.25
CA ARG A 427 -4.73 -7.79 -6.90
C ARG A 427 -6.04 -7.82 -6.13
N LYS A 428 -7.02 -8.60 -6.60
CA LYS A 428 -8.34 -8.71 -5.95
C LYS A 428 -8.21 -9.21 -4.51
N ILE A 429 -7.36 -10.22 -4.28
CA ILE A 429 -7.09 -10.74 -2.94
C ILE A 429 -6.38 -9.71 -2.07
N PHE A 430 -5.37 -9.02 -2.60
CA PHE A 430 -4.69 -7.95 -1.86
C PHE A 430 -5.66 -6.85 -1.44
N ASN A 431 -6.55 -6.42 -2.34
CA ASN A 431 -7.57 -5.41 -2.03
C ASN A 431 -8.53 -5.90 -0.94
N LYS A 432 -8.93 -7.18 -0.95
CA LYS A 432 -9.73 -7.77 0.14
C LYS A 432 -9.00 -7.71 1.49
N SER A 433 -7.71 -8.07 1.52
CA SER A 433 -6.89 -7.99 2.73
C SER A 433 -6.69 -6.54 3.19
N ARG A 434 -6.51 -5.61 2.25
CA ARG A 434 -6.42 -4.17 2.53
C ARG A 434 -7.71 -3.64 3.15
N SER A 435 -8.88 -3.95 2.60
CA SER A 435 -10.16 -3.53 3.19
C SER A 435 -10.35 -4.03 4.62
N GLN A 436 -9.78 -5.18 4.96
CA GLN A 436 -9.78 -5.70 6.33
C GLN A 436 -8.80 -4.95 7.24
N TYR A 437 -7.60 -4.62 6.73
CA TYR A 437 -6.65 -3.75 7.44
C TYR A 437 -7.21 -2.34 7.69
N ASP A 438 -7.95 -1.78 6.72
CA ASP A 438 -8.54 -0.45 6.78
C ASP A 438 -9.88 -0.41 7.58
N SER A 439 -10.43 -1.56 7.98
CA SER A 439 -11.73 -1.64 8.67
C SER A 439 -11.70 -1.11 10.10
N ASP A 440 -12.80 -0.46 10.53
CA ASP A 440 -12.90 0.28 11.80
C ASP A 440 -12.90 -0.60 13.07
N ASP A 441 -13.01 -1.93 12.95
CA ASP A 441 -12.96 -2.84 14.13
C ASP A 441 -11.58 -2.79 14.83
N ASP A 442 -10.51 -2.48 14.10
CA ASP A 442 -9.15 -2.25 14.62
C ASP A 442 -8.87 -0.76 14.95
N ALA A 443 -9.89 0.11 14.90
CA ALA A 443 -9.80 1.54 15.17
C ALA A 443 -10.16 1.94 16.62
N ARG A 444 -10.29 0.97 17.54
CA ARG A 444 -10.38 1.26 18.99
C ARG A 444 -8.98 1.29 19.57
N MET A 445 -8.67 2.34 20.34
CA MET A 445 -7.45 2.37 21.15
C MET A 445 -7.75 1.64 22.46
N PRO A 446 -7.02 0.56 22.80
CA PRO A 446 -7.17 -0.07 24.12
C PRO A 446 -6.79 0.92 25.22
N ASP A 447 -7.54 0.92 26.33
CA ASP A 447 -7.31 1.62 27.61
C ASP A 447 -6.47 2.91 27.54
N GLY A 448 -7.15 4.07 27.49
CA GLY A 448 -6.51 5.40 27.44
C GLY A 448 -5.60 5.68 28.65
N GLY A 449 -5.86 5.07 29.80
CA GLY A 449 -4.98 5.14 30.97
C GLY A 449 -3.63 4.45 30.75
N ASP A 450 -3.61 3.33 30.04
CA ASP A 450 -2.38 2.61 29.69
C ASP A 450 -1.59 3.28 28.57
N VAL A 451 -2.28 3.94 27.64
CA VAL A 451 -1.63 4.77 26.62
C VAL A 451 -0.86 5.91 27.28
N LEU A 452 -1.46 6.64 28.23
CA LEU A 452 -0.78 7.72 28.96
C LEU A 452 0.50 7.23 29.67
N VAL A 453 0.40 6.09 30.36
CA VAL A 453 1.52 5.50 31.12
C VAL A 453 2.65 5.05 30.22
N LYS A 454 2.35 4.48 29.04
CA LYS A 454 3.37 3.97 28.10
C LYS A 454 3.96 5.06 27.21
N SER A 455 3.18 6.08 26.82
CA SER A 455 3.56 7.04 25.77
C SER A 455 3.93 8.43 26.27
N LEU A 456 3.37 8.89 27.40
CA LEU A 456 3.53 10.28 27.88
C LEU A 456 4.26 10.37 29.25
N GLY A 457 4.66 9.25 29.84
CA GLY A 457 5.21 9.20 31.21
C GLY A 457 4.10 9.26 32.27
N VAL A 458 4.46 9.30 33.56
CA VAL A 458 3.49 9.30 34.67
C VAL A 458 2.77 10.66 34.77
N VAL A 459 1.80 10.90 33.91
CA VAL A 459 0.91 12.07 33.96
C VAL A 459 -0.24 11.81 34.94
N SER A 460 -0.52 12.75 35.83
CA SER A 460 -1.60 12.61 36.81
C SER A 460 -2.98 12.85 36.18
N LEU A 461 -3.91 11.91 36.41
CA LEU A 461 -5.33 12.03 36.05
C LEU A 461 -6.20 12.64 37.17
N ASN A 462 -5.57 13.14 38.26
CA ASN A 462 -6.27 13.82 39.34
C ASN A 462 -7.11 15.03 38.89
N PRO A 463 -6.63 15.88 37.95
CA PRO A 463 -7.43 17.00 37.45
C PRO A 463 -8.75 16.53 36.83
N LEU A 464 -8.73 15.44 36.05
CA LEU A 464 -9.93 14.86 35.46
C LEU A 464 -10.89 14.35 36.53
N ARG A 465 -10.37 13.67 37.56
CA ARG A 465 -11.18 13.19 38.70
C ARG A 465 -11.86 14.35 39.43
N ASN A 466 -11.13 15.42 39.70
CA ASN A 466 -11.64 16.58 40.44
C ASN A 466 -12.75 17.29 39.66
N ILE A 467 -12.48 17.63 38.39
CA ILE A 467 -13.44 18.34 37.54
C ILE A 467 -14.69 17.50 37.29
N VAL A 468 -14.57 16.20 36.96
CA VAL A 468 -15.76 15.34 36.77
C VAL A 468 -16.56 15.19 38.07
N SER A 469 -15.90 15.15 39.23
CA SER A 469 -16.59 15.14 40.53
C SER A 469 -17.35 16.45 40.79
N GLU A 470 -16.81 17.59 40.36
CA GLU A 470 -17.44 18.91 40.43
C GLU A 470 -18.62 19.03 39.46
N VAL A 471 -18.48 18.51 38.22
CA VAL A 471 -19.58 18.42 37.24
C VAL A 471 -20.76 17.64 37.83
N LEU A 472 -20.48 16.49 38.45
CA LEU A 472 -21.50 15.63 39.05
C LEU A 472 -22.09 16.22 40.35
N SER A 473 -21.41 17.15 41.03
CA SER A 473 -21.91 17.80 42.27
C SER A 473 -22.73 19.06 42.04
N SER A 474 -23.00 19.44 40.78
CA SER A 474 -23.94 20.52 40.41
C SER A 474 -23.60 21.91 40.95
N THR A 475 -22.32 22.21 41.23
CA THR A 475 -21.93 23.41 41.98
C THR A 475 -21.36 24.55 41.12
N ARG A 476 -21.11 24.32 39.83
CA ARG A 476 -20.51 25.32 38.92
C ARG A 476 -21.03 25.16 37.49
N ALA A 477 -21.20 26.28 36.78
CA ALA A 477 -21.47 26.27 35.33
C ALA A 477 -20.16 25.98 34.59
N LEU A 478 -20.02 24.76 34.07
CA LEU A 478 -18.86 24.34 33.27
C LEU A 478 -19.21 24.40 31.77
N PRO A 479 -18.20 24.49 30.87
CA PRO A 479 -18.45 24.56 29.44
C PRO A 479 -19.20 23.32 28.93
N LYS A 480 -20.43 23.49 28.44
CA LYS A 480 -21.28 22.40 27.89
C LYS A 480 -20.63 21.68 26.69
N ASP A 481 -19.66 22.32 26.05
CA ASP A 481 -18.98 21.80 24.87
C ASP A 481 -17.73 20.98 25.22
N MET A 482 -17.52 20.67 26.51
CA MET A 482 -16.37 19.90 26.98
C MET A 482 -16.76 18.54 27.57
N PHE A 483 -17.92 18.47 28.22
CA PHE A 483 -18.42 17.27 28.88
C PHE A 483 -19.77 16.86 28.27
N ASP A 484 -19.88 15.57 27.94
CA ASP A 484 -21.12 14.92 27.54
C ASP A 484 -21.66 14.12 28.73
N ASP A 485 -22.73 14.61 29.33
CA ASP A 485 -23.45 13.98 30.42
C ASP A 485 -24.72 13.25 29.95
N SER A 486 -24.91 13.12 28.63
CA SER A 486 -26.01 12.36 28.06
C SER A 486 -25.89 10.87 28.42
N GLY A 487 -27.04 10.26 28.71
CA GLY A 487 -27.12 8.86 29.15
C GLY A 487 -26.90 8.62 30.66
N ILE A 488 -26.69 9.66 31.47
CA ILE A 488 -26.70 9.52 32.93
C ILE A 488 -28.13 9.59 33.46
N GLN A 489 -28.68 8.45 33.88
CA GLN A 489 -30.03 8.39 34.45
C GLN A 489 -30.09 8.91 35.89
N ASN A 490 -29.08 8.60 36.72
CA ASN A 490 -28.97 9.06 38.10
C ASN A 490 -27.58 9.63 38.39
N ARG A 491 -27.48 10.95 38.55
CA ARG A 491 -26.21 11.66 38.80
C ARG A 491 -25.58 11.31 40.16
N ALA A 492 -26.39 11.04 41.19
CA ALA A 492 -25.88 10.70 42.52
C ALA A 492 -25.22 9.32 42.53
N GLU A 493 -25.87 8.32 41.92
CA GLU A 493 -25.30 6.98 41.75
C GLU A 493 -24.06 6.99 40.86
N LYS A 494 -24.10 7.76 39.75
CA LYS A 494 -22.93 7.89 38.87
C LYS A 494 -21.74 8.52 39.61
N LYS A 495 -21.98 9.52 40.46
CA LYS A 495 -20.96 10.13 41.33
C LYS A 495 -20.35 9.12 42.28
N GLU A 496 -21.16 8.32 42.96
CA GLU A 496 -20.68 7.28 43.88
C GLU A 496 -19.85 6.22 43.13
N SER A 497 -20.32 5.79 41.95
CA SER A 497 -19.56 4.86 41.10
C SER A 497 -18.25 5.45 40.58
N TRP A 498 -18.22 6.73 40.21
CA TRP A 498 -17.03 7.45 39.76
C TRP A 498 -15.99 7.56 40.88
N GLN A 499 -16.42 7.95 42.09
CA GLN A 499 -15.55 8.05 43.26
C GLN A 499 -14.97 6.68 43.63
N LYS A 500 -15.79 5.63 43.63
CA LYS A 500 -15.34 4.26 43.93
C LYS A 500 -14.35 3.74 42.89
N ASN A 501 -14.65 3.93 41.60
CA ASN A 501 -13.80 3.43 40.52
C ASN A 501 -12.44 4.15 40.48
N THR A 502 -12.40 5.44 40.80
CA THR A 502 -11.18 6.28 40.72
C THR A 502 -10.40 6.39 42.04
N ALA A 503 -10.89 5.79 43.13
CA ALA A 503 -10.21 5.78 44.44
C ALA A 503 -9.00 4.84 44.46
N ASP A 504 -9.16 3.62 43.93
CA ASP A 504 -8.13 2.56 44.02
C ASP A 504 -7.12 2.61 42.87
N ASN A 505 -7.56 3.00 41.66
CA ASN A 505 -6.69 3.11 40.49
C ASN A 505 -7.12 4.28 39.60
N ILE A 506 -6.35 5.37 39.61
CA ILE A 506 -6.67 6.57 38.84
C ILE A 506 -6.72 6.33 37.32
N LYS A 507 -6.11 5.25 36.81
CA LYS A 507 -6.18 4.88 35.39
C LYS A 507 -7.61 4.59 34.92
N SER A 508 -8.46 4.07 35.81
CA SER A 508 -9.87 3.77 35.50
C SER A 508 -10.72 5.02 35.25
N ALA A 509 -10.19 6.21 35.55
CA ALA A 509 -10.84 7.49 35.27
C ALA A 509 -10.95 7.76 33.77
N LEU A 510 -10.10 7.14 32.94
CA LEU A 510 -10.09 7.32 31.50
C LEU A 510 -10.24 5.98 30.79
N GLY A 511 -11.34 5.81 30.07
CA GLY A 511 -11.61 4.64 29.23
C GLY A 511 -10.99 4.75 27.84
N GLU A 512 -11.74 4.34 26.82
CA GLU A 512 -11.27 4.35 25.42
C GLU A 512 -11.42 5.73 24.75
N VAL A 513 -10.64 5.97 23.69
CA VAL A 513 -10.85 7.10 22.77
C VAL A 513 -11.63 6.62 21.55
N LYS A 514 -12.83 7.18 21.36
CA LYS A 514 -13.82 6.76 20.35
C LYS A 514 -14.03 7.84 19.30
N TYR A 515 -14.39 7.39 18.11
CA TYR A 515 -14.75 8.22 16.97
C TYR A 515 -16.26 8.13 16.77
N GLU A 516 -17.00 9.18 17.06
CA GLU A 516 -18.46 9.19 16.94
C GLU A 516 -18.95 10.48 16.26
N LYS A 517 -20.15 10.45 15.69
CA LYS A 517 -20.78 11.67 15.18
C LYS A 517 -21.39 12.41 16.37
N ALA A 518 -20.92 13.62 16.62
CA ALA A 518 -21.56 14.52 17.58
C ALA A 518 -22.61 15.39 16.87
N ASP A 519 -23.65 15.78 17.59
CA ASP A 519 -24.69 16.71 17.12
C ASP A 519 -24.25 18.18 17.15
N ASP A 520 -23.04 18.45 17.66
CA ASP A 520 -22.43 19.76 17.70
C ASP A 520 -21.11 19.82 16.91
N ASP A 521 -20.60 21.04 16.77
CA ASP A 521 -19.39 21.34 16.01
C ASP A 521 -18.09 21.15 16.80
N SER A 522 -18.14 20.61 18.04
CA SER A 522 -16.93 20.48 18.87
C SER A 522 -15.94 19.46 18.31
N PHE A 523 -14.64 19.69 18.50
CA PHE A 523 -13.59 18.75 18.08
C PHE A 523 -13.54 17.48 18.95
N VAL A 524 -13.63 17.63 20.28
CA VAL A 524 -13.50 16.55 21.27
C VAL A 524 -14.29 16.84 22.54
N LYS A 525 -14.87 15.79 23.16
CA LYS A 525 -15.55 15.84 24.47
C LYS A 525 -15.16 14.66 25.36
N PHE A 526 -15.35 14.83 26.67
CA PHE A 526 -15.34 13.74 27.64
C PHE A 526 -16.76 13.25 27.91
N ARG A 527 -17.05 11.98 27.63
CA ARG A 527 -18.34 11.35 27.95
C ARG A 527 -18.29 10.73 29.33
N ILE A 528 -19.13 11.24 30.23
CA ILE A 528 -19.12 10.83 31.64
C ILE A 528 -19.78 9.45 31.82
N SER A 529 -20.75 9.07 30.98
CA SER A 529 -21.49 7.81 31.14
C SER A 529 -20.60 6.55 31.06
N ASP A 530 -19.62 6.52 30.16
CA ASP A 530 -18.68 5.40 29.95
C ASP A 530 -17.20 5.76 30.11
N ASN A 531 -16.90 6.97 30.61
CA ASN A 531 -15.55 7.51 30.83
C ASN A 531 -14.70 7.62 29.54
N SER A 532 -15.32 7.73 28.36
CA SER A 532 -14.60 7.77 27.08
C SER A 532 -14.30 9.19 26.61
N ILE A 533 -13.23 9.34 25.81
CA ILE A 533 -13.01 10.54 25.01
C ILE A 533 -13.68 10.35 23.66
N VAL A 534 -14.59 11.25 23.30
CA VAL A 534 -15.31 11.20 22.03
C VAL A 534 -14.75 12.25 21.09
N VAL A 535 -14.14 11.79 20.01
CA VAL A 535 -13.66 12.62 18.90
C VAL A 535 -14.78 12.74 17.86
N ASN A 536 -15.12 13.97 17.48
CA ASN A 536 -16.20 14.22 16.54
C ASN A 536 -15.78 13.92 15.09
N ASN A 537 -16.36 12.88 14.51
CA ASN A 537 -16.09 12.45 13.13
C ASN A 537 -16.48 13.48 12.07
N ASN A 538 -17.40 14.39 12.39
CA ASN A 538 -17.84 15.41 11.44
C ASN A 538 -16.98 16.68 11.50
N HIS A 539 -16.07 16.80 12.47
CA HIS A 539 -15.23 17.99 12.59
C HIS A 539 -14.28 18.10 11.38
N PRO A 540 -14.18 19.27 10.70
CA PRO A 540 -13.43 19.40 9.44
C PRO A 540 -11.97 18.91 9.52
N PHE A 541 -11.30 19.14 10.64
CA PHE A 541 -9.94 18.66 10.87
C PHE A 541 -9.85 17.13 10.98
N VAL A 542 -10.83 16.50 11.62
CA VAL A 542 -10.89 15.04 11.80
C VAL A 542 -11.16 14.38 10.46
N VAL A 543 -12.12 14.89 9.69
CA VAL A 543 -12.44 14.39 8.35
C VAL A 543 -11.20 14.38 7.44
N GLU A 544 -10.39 15.42 7.51
CA GLU A 544 -9.18 15.52 6.67
C GLU A 544 -8.04 14.60 7.17
N HIS A 545 -7.88 14.47 8.48
CA HIS A 545 -6.75 13.76 9.11
C HIS A 545 -7.17 12.40 9.72
N SER A 546 -8.13 11.71 9.12
CA SER A 546 -8.54 10.36 9.55
C SER A 546 -8.60 9.34 8.41
N ARG A 547 -7.89 9.60 7.31
CA ARG A 547 -7.89 8.73 6.11
C ARG A 547 -7.09 7.45 6.31
N SER A 548 -6.07 7.49 7.15
CA SER A 548 -5.23 6.33 7.49
C SER A 548 -5.23 6.03 9.00
N LYS A 549 -4.82 4.81 9.38
CA LYS A 549 -4.70 4.42 10.80
C LYS A 549 -3.71 5.30 11.57
N ALA A 550 -2.59 5.67 10.95
CA ALA A 550 -1.58 6.53 11.58
C ALA A 550 -2.11 7.96 11.83
N GLU A 551 -2.87 8.51 10.88
CA GLU A 551 -3.54 9.80 11.06
C GLU A 551 -4.65 9.72 12.10
N LYS A 552 -5.47 8.66 12.08
CA LYS A 552 -6.46 8.38 13.15
C LYS A 552 -5.79 8.26 14.52
N GLU A 553 -4.62 7.65 14.62
CA GLU A 553 -3.86 7.53 15.89
C GLU A 553 -3.33 8.89 16.36
N LEU A 554 -2.74 9.66 15.46
CA LEU A 554 -2.29 11.02 15.74
C LEU A 554 -3.44 11.92 16.20
N VAL A 555 -4.59 11.86 15.52
CA VAL A 555 -5.79 12.63 15.90
C VAL A 555 -6.33 12.19 17.26
N ARG A 556 -6.29 10.90 17.61
CA ARG A 556 -6.65 10.42 18.96
C ARG A 556 -5.72 11.01 20.03
N THR A 557 -4.40 10.91 19.83
CA THR A 557 -3.41 11.48 20.77
C THR A 557 -3.61 12.97 20.91
N PHE A 558 -3.82 13.67 19.80
CA PHE A 558 -4.06 15.10 19.78
C PHE A 558 -5.35 15.46 20.53
N ALA A 559 -6.46 14.76 20.28
CA ALA A 559 -7.73 14.97 20.98
C ALA A 559 -7.61 14.74 22.50
N MET A 560 -6.90 13.68 22.90
CA MET A 560 -6.61 13.39 24.32
C MET A 560 -5.81 14.50 24.99
N VAL A 561 -4.71 14.94 24.37
CA VAL A 561 -3.87 16.04 24.89
C VAL A 561 -4.67 17.33 25.03
N ASN A 562 -5.48 17.66 24.02
CA ASN A 562 -6.32 18.85 24.02
C ASN A 562 -7.30 18.86 25.19
N LEU A 563 -8.05 17.76 25.35
CA LEU A 563 -9.03 17.62 26.41
C LEU A 563 -8.39 17.66 27.80
N LEU A 564 -7.32 16.88 28.03
CA LEU A 564 -6.67 16.82 29.34
C LEU A 564 -6.00 18.16 29.71
N THR A 565 -5.48 18.90 28.73
CA THR A 565 -4.93 20.24 28.96
C THR A 565 -6.04 21.23 29.37
N ASP A 566 -7.19 21.16 28.70
CA ASP A 566 -8.35 21.99 29.04
C ASP A 566 -8.88 21.62 30.46
N VAL A 567 -8.90 20.33 30.81
CA VAL A 567 -9.27 19.84 32.15
C VAL A 567 -8.31 20.36 33.21
N TYR A 568 -7.01 20.28 32.95
CA TYR A 568 -5.98 20.78 33.87
C TYR A 568 -6.11 22.30 34.07
N ALA A 569 -6.37 23.06 33.01
CA ALA A 569 -6.59 24.50 33.10
C ALA A 569 -7.76 24.85 34.04
N LEU A 570 -8.87 24.10 33.98
CA LEU A 570 -9.97 24.27 34.93
C LEU A 570 -9.58 23.93 36.37
N ASP A 571 -8.84 22.84 36.58
CA ASP A 571 -8.43 22.38 37.92
C ASP A 571 -7.47 23.36 38.60
N VAL A 572 -6.57 24.01 37.84
CA VAL A 572 -5.68 25.07 38.37
C VAL A 572 -6.36 26.44 38.51
N GLY A 573 -7.66 26.53 38.16
CA GLY A 573 -8.48 27.72 38.40
C GLY A 573 -8.49 28.75 37.27
N VAL A 574 -8.15 28.37 36.02
CA VAL A 574 -8.37 29.25 34.86
C VAL A 574 -9.86 29.55 34.71
N GLU A 575 -10.19 30.82 34.49
CA GLU A 575 -11.56 31.27 34.35
C GLU A 575 -12.22 30.68 33.09
N THR A 576 -13.49 30.29 33.19
CA THR A 576 -14.19 29.53 32.13
C THR A 576 -14.27 30.31 30.82
N SER A 577 -14.50 31.63 30.86
CA SER A 577 -14.57 32.43 29.64
C SER A 577 -13.21 32.56 28.93
N ALA A 578 -12.12 32.65 29.70
CA ALA A 578 -10.77 32.67 29.16
C ALA A 578 -10.40 31.34 28.50
N LEU A 579 -10.76 30.21 29.13
CA LEU A 579 -10.57 28.89 28.54
C LEU A 579 -11.39 28.71 27.27
N ASP A 580 -12.64 29.16 27.25
CA ASP A 580 -13.50 29.08 26.07
C ASP A 580 -12.91 29.86 24.89
N ASN A 581 -12.33 31.05 25.12
CA ASN A 581 -11.63 31.82 24.08
C ASN A 581 -10.42 31.05 23.51
N ILE A 582 -9.63 30.40 24.37
CA ILE A 582 -8.49 29.57 23.96
C ILE A 582 -8.97 28.38 23.11
N ARG A 583 -10.04 27.70 23.54
CA ARG A 583 -10.63 26.57 22.81
C ARG A 583 -11.17 27.00 21.45
N GLN A 584 -11.87 28.15 21.37
CA GLN A 584 -12.37 28.71 20.11
C GLN A 584 -11.25 29.13 19.17
N TYR A 585 -10.15 29.71 19.67
CA TYR A 585 -8.98 30.02 18.84
C TYR A 585 -8.33 28.75 18.27
N ARG A 586 -8.18 27.71 19.11
CA ARG A 586 -7.63 26.42 18.69
C ARG A 586 -8.51 25.72 17.65
N ASP A 587 -9.83 25.73 17.83
CA ASP A 587 -10.79 25.21 16.86
C ASP A 587 -10.69 25.94 15.50
N ARG A 588 -10.57 27.28 15.52
CA ARG A 588 -10.32 28.08 14.31
C ARG A 588 -9.04 27.65 13.59
N LEU A 589 -7.94 27.41 14.31
CA LEU A 589 -6.69 26.92 13.72
C LEU A 589 -6.82 25.52 13.11
N LEU A 590 -7.54 24.61 13.78
CA LEU A 590 -7.79 23.27 13.25
C LEU A 590 -8.62 23.32 11.96
N ARG A 591 -9.66 24.14 11.92
CA ARG A 591 -10.47 24.36 10.71
C ARG A 591 -9.67 25.01 9.60
N PHE A 592 -8.83 26.00 9.93
CA PHE A 592 -7.92 26.64 8.98
C PHE A 592 -6.96 25.63 8.35
N ARG A 593 -6.35 24.75 9.16
CA ARG A 593 -5.47 23.69 8.65
C ARG A 593 -6.20 22.71 7.72
N ALA A 594 -7.44 22.36 8.06
CA ALA A 594 -8.28 21.51 7.21
C ALA A 594 -8.64 22.20 5.88
N MET A 595 -8.76 23.53 5.85
CA MET A 595 -9.06 24.30 4.65
C MET A 595 -7.89 24.34 3.66
N GLN A 596 -6.64 24.40 4.13
CA GLN A 596 -5.46 24.51 3.25
C GLN A 596 -5.20 23.28 2.36
N GLN A 597 -5.71 22.10 2.73
CA GLN A 597 -5.55 20.88 1.93
C GLN A 597 -6.71 20.62 0.96
N ARG A 598 -7.75 21.46 0.97
CA ARG A 598 -8.89 21.29 0.05
C ARG A 598 -8.47 21.62 -1.38
N ARG A 599 -8.84 20.73 -2.29
CA ARG A 599 -8.73 20.89 -3.76
C ARG A 599 -9.13 22.32 -4.17
N SER A 600 -8.38 22.94 -5.09
CA SER A 600 -8.60 24.32 -5.50
C SER A 600 -10.05 24.57 -5.97
N GLY A 601 -10.59 25.78 -5.75
CA GLY A 601 -11.97 26.13 -6.17
C GLY A 601 -12.24 25.90 -7.67
N THR A 602 -11.20 26.01 -8.51
CA THR A 602 -11.24 25.68 -9.94
C THR A 602 -11.31 24.18 -10.21
N TYR A 603 -10.69 23.34 -9.38
CA TYR A 603 -10.84 21.89 -9.45
C TYR A 603 -12.25 21.45 -9.06
N ILE A 604 -12.84 22.04 -8.01
CA ILE A 604 -14.24 21.78 -7.62
C ILE A 604 -15.19 22.24 -8.74
N ALA A 605 -14.97 23.41 -9.33
CA ALA A 605 -15.74 23.89 -10.48
C ALA A 605 -15.65 22.97 -11.70
N ARG A 606 -14.47 22.37 -11.95
CA ARG A 606 -14.29 21.37 -13.00
C ARG A 606 -15.06 20.09 -12.70
N LEU A 607 -14.97 19.57 -11.48
CA LEU A 607 -15.73 18.40 -11.05
C LEU A 607 -17.25 18.63 -11.16
N LEU A 608 -17.75 19.82 -10.82
CA LEU A 608 -19.17 20.15 -11.01
C LEU A 608 -19.59 20.01 -12.49
N ARG A 609 -18.71 20.41 -13.42
CA ARG A 609 -18.98 20.30 -14.87
C ARG A 609 -18.83 18.88 -15.42
N GLU A 610 -17.90 18.10 -14.89
CA GLU A 610 -17.65 16.71 -15.30
C GLU A 610 -18.77 15.79 -14.77
N MET A 611 -19.18 15.96 -13.52
CA MET A 611 -20.10 15.06 -12.82
C MET A 611 -21.58 15.36 -13.08
N GLN A 612 -21.92 16.52 -13.67
CA GLN A 612 -23.31 16.89 -13.95
C GLN A 612 -24.01 15.91 -14.92
N ASN A 613 -23.25 15.32 -15.86
CA ASN A 613 -23.78 14.40 -16.88
C ASN A 613 -23.66 12.91 -16.49
N ASP A 614 -23.07 12.60 -15.34
CA ASP A 614 -22.90 11.23 -14.83
C ASP A 614 -24.12 10.81 -14.01
N SER A 615 -25.17 10.33 -14.69
CA SER A 615 -26.40 9.87 -14.03
C SER A 615 -26.26 8.53 -13.31
N GLU A 616 -25.22 7.75 -13.62
CA GLU A 616 -24.99 6.41 -13.03
C GLU A 616 -24.31 6.54 -11.66
N ASN A 617 -23.59 7.64 -11.42
CA ASN A 617 -22.97 7.97 -10.14
C ASN A 617 -23.50 9.30 -9.56
N SER A 618 -24.82 9.48 -9.42
CA SER A 618 -25.44 10.72 -8.91
C SER A 618 -24.86 11.20 -7.57
N LYS A 619 -24.49 10.25 -6.70
CA LYS A 619 -23.84 10.49 -5.40
C LYS A 619 -22.56 11.31 -5.47
N ARG A 620 -21.83 11.24 -6.60
CA ARG A 620 -20.61 12.03 -6.77
C ARG A 620 -20.94 13.50 -7.02
N LEU A 621 -22.01 13.82 -7.74
CA LEU A 621 -22.45 15.21 -7.92
C LEU A 621 -22.93 15.80 -6.58
N GLU A 622 -23.64 15.01 -5.78
CA GLU A 622 -24.10 15.39 -4.43
C GLU A 622 -22.91 15.81 -3.56
N GLN A 623 -21.86 14.98 -3.49
CA GLN A 623 -20.62 15.28 -2.75
C GLN A 623 -19.91 16.54 -3.28
N VAL A 624 -19.83 16.71 -4.60
CA VAL A 624 -19.14 17.86 -5.20
C VAL A 624 -19.93 19.17 -4.96
N VAL A 625 -21.26 19.12 -4.88
CA VAL A 625 -22.09 20.27 -4.50
C VAL A 625 -21.87 20.63 -3.02
N SER A 626 -21.77 19.65 -2.13
CA SER A 626 -21.41 19.88 -0.72
C SER A 626 -20.02 20.51 -0.59
N ASP A 627 -19.03 20.02 -1.35
CA ASP A 627 -17.68 20.58 -1.39
C ASP A 627 -17.69 22.04 -1.89
N ALA A 628 -18.47 22.32 -2.94
CA ALA A 628 -18.63 23.67 -3.50
C ALA A 628 -19.24 24.66 -2.51
N LEU A 629 -20.33 24.29 -1.85
CA LEU A 629 -20.96 25.14 -0.83
C LEU A 629 -20.04 25.35 0.36
N THR A 630 -19.32 24.32 0.79
CA THR A 630 -18.34 24.47 1.87
C THR A 630 -17.17 25.37 1.47
N TYR A 631 -16.73 25.31 0.20
CA TYR A 631 -15.70 26.19 -0.35
C TYR A 631 -16.15 27.66 -0.41
N LEU A 632 -17.42 27.91 -0.73
CA LEU A 632 -18.02 29.26 -0.71
C LEU A 632 -18.21 29.84 0.71
N GLY A 633 -17.87 29.08 1.75
CA GLY A 633 -17.91 29.52 3.15
C GLY A 633 -19.19 29.17 3.90
N PHE A 634 -20.03 28.29 3.37
CA PHE A 634 -21.18 27.74 4.11
C PHE A 634 -20.75 26.60 5.04
N SER A 635 -21.41 26.47 6.20
CA SER A 635 -21.34 25.25 7.00
C SER A 635 -22.35 24.25 6.45
N VAL A 636 -21.87 23.12 5.94
CA VAL A 636 -22.68 22.10 5.27
C VAL A 636 -22.82 20.87 6.16
N ARG A 637 -24.05 20.39 6.32
CA ARG A 637 -24.37 19.13 6.98
C ARG A 637 -25.02 18.19 5.97
N ASP A 638 -24.26 17.18 5.53
CA ASP A 638 -24.74 16.15 4.60
C ASP A 638 -25.71 15.17 5.28
N LEU A 639 -26.73 14.73 4.55
CA LEU A 639 -27.77 13.83 5.03
C LEU A 639 -27.87 12.61 4.09
N ALA A 640 -27.45 11.44 4.57
CA ALA A 640 -27.23 10.25 3.74
C ALA A 640 -28.42 9.26 3.71
N LYS A 641 -29.67 9.73 3.87
CA LYS A 641 -30.86 8.86 3.98
C LYS A 641 -31.81 9.04 2.81
N SER A 642 -32.32 7.93 2.27
CA SER A 642 -33.36 7.93 1.23
C SER A 642 -34.62 8.67 1.72
N GLY A 643 -35.04 9.72 1.01
CA GLY A 643 -36.19 10.57 1.38
C GLY A 643 -35.84 11.78 2.26
N GLU A 644 -34.56 12.14 2.37
CA GLU A 644 -34.05 13.39 2.96
C GLU A 644 -33.37 14.23 1.86
N PRO A 645 -33.18 15.55 2.04
CA PRO A 645 -32.39 16.35 1.10
C PRO A 645 -30.93 15.92 1.17
N GLU A 646 -30.13 16.23 0.15
CA GLU A 646 -28.69 15.88 0.15
C GLU A 646 -27.95 16.52 1.33
N GLY A 647 -28.36 17.74 1.71
CA GLY A 647 -27.86 18.37 2.92
C GLY A 647 -28.53 19.69 3.29
N VAL A 648 -28.09 20.24 4.42
CA VAL A 648 -28.47 21.57 4.90
C VAL A 648 -27.22 22.44 4.97
N ALA A 649 -27.25 23.59 4.30
CA ALA A 649 -26.18 24.58 4.33
C ALA A 649 -26.60 25.79 5.17
N SER A 650 -25.69 26.29 6.00
CA SER A 650 -25.93 27.43 6.91
C SER A 650 -24.85 28.49 6.75
N ALA A 651 -25.27 29.75 6.62
CA ALA A 651 -24.40 30.90 6.55
C ALA A 651 -24.26 31.54 7.94
N PHE A 652 -23.03 31.62 8.46
CA PHE A 652 -22.74 32.34 9.70
C PHE A 652 -21.96 33.61 9.36
N ALA A 653 -22.51 34.78 9.70
CA ALA A 653 -21.76 36.03 9.66
C ALA A 653 -21.12 36.25 11.04
N SER A 654 -19.85 36.64 11.09
CA SER A 654 -19.26 37.14 12.32
C SER A 654 -19.51 38.67 12.40
N PRO A 655 -20.17 39.20 13.45
CA PRO A 655 -21.06 38.56 14.42
C PRO A 655 -22.52 38.46 13.92
N THR A 656 -23.23 37.42 14.36
CA THR A 656 -24.62 37.10 14.00
C THR A 656 -25.58 38.10 14.64
N LEU A 657 -26.20 38.97 13.83
CA LEU A 657 -27.19 39.98 14.27
C LEU A 657 -28.59 39.39 14.60
N LYS A 658 -28.76 38.06 14.59
CA LYS A 658 -30.03 37.40 14.92
C LYS A 658 -30.08 37.11 16.42
N THR A 659 -31.17 37.50 17.07
CA THR A 659 -31.39 37.31 18.51
C THR A 659 -31.32 35.81 18.86
N PRO A 660 -30.38 35.38 19.72
CA PRO A 660 -30.32 34.01 20.22
C PRO A 660 -31.64 33.62 20.90
N THR A 661 -32.11 32.40 20.66
CA THR A 661 -33.24 31.81 21.42
C THR A 661 -32.71 30.66 22.28
N ALA A 662 -33.48 30.25 23.30
CA ALA A 662 -33.12 29.13 24.17
C ALA A 662 -32.85 27.82 23.38
N ASP A 663 -33.53 27.64 22.25
CA ASP A 663 -33.38 26.45 21.38
C ASP A 663 -32.31 26.61 20.29
N LYS A 664 -31.88 27.84 19.98
CA LYS A 664 -30.83 28.15 18.98
C LYS A 664 -29.92 29.28 19.50
N PRO A 665 -28.91 28.95 20.31
CA PRO A 665 -28.04 29.94 20.94
C PRO A 665 -27.11 30.69 19.96
N ASN A 666 -26.87 30.12 18.76
CA ASN A 666 -26.11 30.78 17.70
C ASN A 666 -26.80 30.62 16.33
N PRO A 667 -27.85 31.41 16.03
CA PRO A 667 -28.64 31.22 14.81
C PRO A 667 -27.88 31.69 13.55
N PRO A 668 -27.87 30.90 12.46
CA PRO A 668 -27.23 31.33 11.22
C PRO A 668 -27.92 32.56 10.62
N LEU A 669 -27.15 33.38 9.91
CA LEU A 669 -27.66 34.51 9.12
C LEU A 669 -28.80 34.02 8.23
N TYR A 670 -28.59 32.95 7.46
CA TYR A 670 -29.64 32.19 6.80
C TYR A 670 -29.22 30.74 6.61
N SER A 671 -30.17 29.84 6.40
CA SER A 671 -29.93 28.44 6.03
C SER A 671 -30.77 28.01 4.83
N PHE A 672 -30.34 26.95 4.14
CA PHE A 672 -31.08 26.37 3.03
C PHE A 672 -30.83 24.87 2.91
N THR A 673 -31.85 24.14 2.48
CA THR A 673 -31.69 22.76 2.01
C THR A 673 -31.18 22.78 0.57
N PHE A 674 -30.32 21.84 0.19
CA PHE A 674 -29.91 21.69 -1.20
C PHE A 674 -30.10 20.28 -1.70
N ASP A 675 -30.45 20.16 -2.98
CA ASP A 675 -30.54 18.88 -3.69
C ASP A 675 -29.78 18.96 -5.03
N ALA A 676 -29.07 17.89 -5.38
CA ALA A 676 -28.36 17.76 -6.64
C ALA A 676 -29.06 16.75 -7.56
N LYS A 677 -29.12 17.03 -8.87
CA LYS A 677 -29.66 16.12 -9.88
C LYS A 677 -28.77 16.06 -11.11
N SER A 678 -28.14 14.91 -11.33
CA SER A 678 -27.43 14.62 -12.59
C SER A 678 -28.40 14.12 -13.66
N SER A 679 -28.05 14.31 -14.94
CA SER A 679 -28.90 13.91 -16.08
C SER A 679 -28.05 13.52 -17.28
N LYS A 680 -28.41 12.42 -17.98
CA LYS A 680 -27.76 12.00 -19.26
C LYS A 680 -28.02 12.98 -20.41
N HIS A 681 -29.08 13.77 -20.32
CA HIS A 681 -29.40 14.84 -21.25
C HIS A 681 -29.07 16.18 -20.59
N GLU A 682 -28.50 17.13 -21.33
CA GLU A 682 -28.03 18.45 -20.83
C GLU A 682 -29.10 19.32 -20.13
N VAL A 683 -30.35 18.84 -20.04
CA VAL A 683 -31.49 19.54 -19.43
C VAL A 683 -32.31 18.58 -18.57
N ALA A 684 -32.55 18.95 -17.31
CA ALA A 684 -33.49 18.26 -16.43
C ALA A 684 -34.95 18.61 -16.81
N LYS A 685 -35.76 17.58 -17.10
CA LYS A 685 -37.19 17.72 -17.43
C LYS A 685 -38.07 17.72 -16.17
N THR A 686 -39.23 18.37 -16.26
CA THR A 686 -40.25 18.55 -15.19
C THR A 686 -40.71 17.27 -14.47
N GLY A 687 -40.51 16.08 -15.06
CA GLY A 687 -40.85 14.79 -14.45
C GLY A 687 -39.77 14.19 -13.52
N ASN A 688 -38.52 14.69 -13.58
CA ASN A 688 -37.39 14.09 -12.85
C ASN A 688 -36.98 14.85 -11.58
N ILE A 689 -37.48 16.09 -11.38
CA ILE A 689 -37.22 16.90 -10.18
C ILE A 689 -38.51 17.01 -9.38
N SER A 690 -38.60 16.32 -8.24
CA SER A 690 -39.74 16.43 -7.33
C SER A 690 -39.64 17.71 -6.49
N LEU A 691 -40.05 18.85 -7.06
CA LEU A 691 -40.04 20.15 -6.37
C LEU A 691 -40.90 20.15 -5.09
N ASP A 692 -41.93 19.30 -5.02
CA ASP A 692 -42.75 19.14 -3.82
C ASP A 692 -41.93 18.52 -2.68
N ALA A 693 -41.12 17.49 -2.97
CA ALA A 693 -40.21 16.89 -1.99
C ALA A 693 -39.17 17.90 -1.49
N VAL A 694 -38.60 18.71 -2.38
CA VAL A 694 -37.64 19.78 -2.01
C VAL A 694 -38.29 20.79 -1.04
N ASN A 695 -39.55 21.17 -1.29
CA ASN A 695 -40.28 22.08 -0.42
C ASN A 695 -40.62 21.45 0.95
N GLU A 696 -40.98 20.16 0.96
CA GLU A 696 -41.17 19.39 2.19
C GLU A 696 -39.88 19.30 3.01
N HIS A 697 -38.74 19.07 2.35
CA HIS A 697 -37.41 19.07 2.98
C HIS A 697 -37.12 20.42 3.63
N ARG A 698 -37.32 21.54 2.92
CA ARG A 698 -37.16 22.90 3.49
C ARG A 698 -37.96 23.08 4.78
N LYS A 699 -39.23 22.67 4.78
CA LYS A 699 -40.13 22.77 5.95
C LYS A 699 -39.69 21.85 7.08
N LYS A 700 -39.33 20.59 6.78
CA LYS A 700 -38.89 19.59 7.75
C LYS A 700 -37.65 20.03 8.53
N TYR A 701 -36.68 20.65 7.86
CA TYR A 701 -35.44 21.11 8.50
C TYR A 701 -35.47 22.58 8.96
N GLY A 702 -36.61 23.26 8.80
CA GLY A 702 -36.78 24.66 9.22
C GLY A 702 -35.77 25.61 8.57
N ALA A 703 -35.45 25.37 7.29
CA ALA A 703 -34.50 26.17 6.53
C ALA A 703 -35.18 27.39 5.88
N ASP A 704 -34.46 28.50 5.75
CA ASP A 704 -35.01 29.73 5.17
C ASP A 704 -35.28 29.59 3.67
N TYR A 705 -34.42 28.86 2.94
CA TYR A 705 -34.51 28.70 1.49
C TYR A 705 -34.29 27.25 1.03
N ALA A 706 -34.48 27.00 -0.27
CA ALA A 706 -34.17 25.73 -0.92
C ALA A 706 -33.43 25.98 -2.24
N LEU A 707 -32.35 25.23 -2.46
CA LEU A 707 -31.51 25.26 -3.65
C LEU A 707 -31.59 23.91 -4.38
N VAL A 708 -31.75 23.92 -5.69
CA VAL A 708 -31.60 22.72 -6.52
C VAL A 708 -30.48 22.98 -7.51
N VAL A 709 -29.56 22.02 -7.66
CA VAL A 709 -28.43 22.11 -8.60
C VAL A 709 -28.55 21.02 -9.68
N ALA A 710 -28.54 21.41 -10.94
CA ALA A 710 -28.67 20.49 -12.10
C ALA A 710 -27.85 20.95 -13.32
N PRO A 711 -27.61 20.11 -14.35
CA PRO A 711 -26.94 20.53 -15.60
C PRO A 711 -27.66 21.67 -16.33
N GLY A 712 -28.99 21.64 -16.32
CA GLY A 712 -29.85 22.60 -17.00
C GLY A 712 -31.32 22.38 -16.65
N TYR A 713 -32.18 23.33 -17.01
CA TYR A 713 -33.60 23.33 -16.68
C TYR A 713 -34.46 23.54 -17.92
N SER A 714 -35.56 22.80 -18.06
CA SER A 714 -36.49 22.97 -19.18
C SER A 714 -37.35 24.23 -19.01
N ASP A 715 -37.50 25.01 -20.09
CA ASP A 715 -38.29 26.24 -20.10
C ASP A 715 -39.79 26.03 -19.79
N GLY A 716 -40.44 27.06 -19.21
CA GLY A 716 -41.88 27.12 -19.00
C GLY A 716 -42.35 26.65 -17.63
N ALA A 717 -43.04 25.50 -17.56
CA ALA A 717 -43.80 25.06 -16.38
C ALA A 717 -42.97 24.89 -15.09
N LEU A 718 -41.68 24.58 -15.21
CA LEU A 718 -40.79 24.41 -14.08
C LEU A 718 -40.45 25.73 -13.39
N VAL A 719 -40.30 26.82 -14.16
CA VAL A 719 -40.00 28.16 -13.64
C VAL A 719 -41.19 28.72 -12.85
N ASN A 720 -42.41 28.54 -13.36
CA ASN A 720 -43.63 28.93 -12.65
C ASN A 720 -43.73 28.19 -11.30
N ARG A 721 -43.43 26.89 -11.30
CA ARG A 721 -43.51 26.06 -10.09
C ARG A 721 -42.39 26.36 -9.08
N CYS A 722 -41.18 26.68 -9.53
CA CYS A 722 -40.11 27.19 -8.66
C CYS A 722 -40.50 28.53 -8.01
N THR A 723 -41.22 29.38 -8.74
CA THR A 723 -41.73 30.68 -8.25
C THR A 723 -42.81 30.47 -7.18
N ASP A 724 -43.78 29.58 -7.43
CA ASP A 724 -44.87 29.28 -6.48
C ASP A 724 -44.36 28.66 -5.17
N LEU A 725 -43.31 27.84 -5.24
CA LEU A 725 -42.74 27.15 -4.08
C LEU A 725 -41.58 27.92 -3.41
N GLY A 726 -41.08 28.98 -4.05
CA GLY A 726 -39.91 29.75 -3.60
C GLY A 726 -38.62 28.93 -3.58
N ILE A 727 -38.40 28.10 -4.61
CA ILE A 727 -37.21 27.25 -4.78
C ILE A 727 -36.25 27.95 -5.75
N THR A 728 -34.95 27.88 -5.49
CA THR A 728 -33.90 28.48 -6.33
C THR A 728 -33.29 27.41 -7.24
N PRO A 729 -33.55 27.42 -8.55
CA PRO A 729 -32.89 26.55 -9.50
C PRO A 729 -31.54 27.14 -9.93
N MET A 730 -30.45 26.38 -9.81
CA MET A 730 -29.09 26.81 -10.17
C MET A 730 -28.41 25.76 -11.04
N THR A 731 -27.71 26.19 -12.09
CA THR A 731 -26.94 25.22 -12.89
C THR A 731 -25.62 24.86 -12.20
N ALA A 732 -25.14 23.63 -12.37
CA ALA A 732 -23.82 23.22 -11.86
C ALA A 732 -22.70 24.11 -12.43
N HIS A 733 -22.88 24.60 -13.66
CA HIS A 733 -21.99 25.57 -14.29
C HIS A 733 -21.99 26.94 -13.58
N ASP A 734 -23.15 27.48 -13.20
CA ASP A 734 -23.24 28.77 -12.49
C ASP A 734 -22.69 28.69 -11.06
N LEU A 735 -22.92 27.56 -10.37
CA LEU A 735 -22.26 27.28 -9.09
C LEU A 735 -20.74 27.23 -9.26
N GLY A 736 -20.25 26.59 -10.33
CA GLY A 736 -18.84 26.59 -10.71
C GLY A 736 -18.28 28.00 -10.94
N ARG A 737 -19.03 28.91 -11.58
CA ARG A 737 -18.62 30.30 -11.78
C ARG A 737 -18.46 31.07 -10.46
N LEU A 738 -19.32 30.82 -9.47
CA LEU A 738 -19.18 31.43 -8.15
C LEU A 738 -17.88 30.98 -7.45
N LEU A 739 -17.47 29.72 -7.64
CA LEU A 739 -16.17 29.22 -7.17
C LEU A 739 -15.02 29.89 -7.91
N GLU A 740 -15.10 30.00 -9.23
CA GLU A 740 -14.11 30.70 -10.07
C GLU A 740 -13.96 32.17 -9.64
N TYR A 741 -15.07 32.87 -9.36
CA TYR A 741 -15.01 34.23 -8.83
C TYR A 741 -14.43 34.30 -7.43
N THR A 742 -14.67 33.30 -6.59
CA THR A 742 -14.06 33.24 -5.26
C THR A 742 -12.54 33.09 -5.35
N VAL A 743 -12.06 32.35 -6.35
CA VAL A 743 -10.63 32.22 -6.66
C VAL A 743 -10.05 33.51 -7.28
N GLU A 744 -10.76 34.13 -8.22
CA GLU A 744 -10.27 35.27 -9.01
C GLU A 744 -10.39 36.63 -8.27
N TYR A 745 -11.41 36.78 -7.43
CA TYR A 745 -11.78 38.04 -6.76
C TYR A 745 -11.83 37.92 -5.22
N GLY A 746 -11.60 36.74 -4.65
CA GLY A 746 -11.65 36.51 -3.20
C GLY A 746 -13.03 36.11 -2.66
N ALA A 747 -13.11 35.83 -1.35
CA ALA A 747 -14.32 35.33 -0.69
C ALA A 747 -15.57 36.18 -1.02
N LEU A 748 -16.58 35.56 -1.64
CA LEU A 748 -17.85 36.23 -1.88
C LEU A 748 -18.60 36.43 -0.54
N PRO A 749 -19.02 37.65 -0.18
CA PRO A 749 -19.72 37.87 1.08
C PRO A 749 -21.03 37.05 1.15
N LEU A 750 -21.19 36.23 2.20
CA LEU A 750 -22.41 35.43 2.39
C LEU A 750 -23.72 36.25 2.37
N PRO A 751 -23.78 37.50 2.88
CA PRO A 751 -24.95 38.36 2.72
C PRO A 751 -25.25 38.70 1.25
N LYS A 752 -24.22 38.83 0.41
CA LYS A 752 -24.38 39.07 -1.04
C LYS A 752 -24.88 37.82 -1.74
N LEU A 753 -24.34 36.65 -1.37
CA LEU A 753 -24.81 35.36 -1.88
C LEU A 753 -26.27 35.06 -1.52
N ARG A 754 -26.82 35.63 -0.44
CA ARG A 754 -28.25 35.51 -0.12
C ARG A 754 -29.16 35.97 -1.28
N GLN A 755 -28.71 36.91 -2.11
CA GLN A 755 -29.50 37.44 -3.22
C GLN A 755 -29.87 36.37 -4.25
N ILE A 756 -29.11 35.27 -4.36
CA ILE A 756 -29.43 34.15 -5.26
C ILE A 756 -30.83 33.59 -5.00
N PHE A 757 -31.28 33.60 -3.74
CA PHE A 757 -32.57 33.04 -3.34
C PHE A 757 -33.77 33.91 -3.71
N SER A 758 -33.53 35.10 -4.27
CA SER A 758 -34.58 35.94 -4.86
C SER A 758 -34.86 35.58 -6.34
N PHE A 759 -34.06 34.68 -6.93
CA PHE A 759 -34.22 34.25 -8.32
C PHE A 759 -34.80 32.85 -8.38
N HIS A 760 -36.01 32.75 -8.94
CA HIS A 760 -36.71 31.47 -9.17
C HIS A 760 -36.69 31.02 -10.64
N ASP A 761 -36.02 31.81 -11.49
CA ASP A 761 -35.78 31.56 -12.90
C ASP A 761 -34.27 31.34 -13.10
N PRO A 762 -33.85 30.16 -13.61
CA PRO A 762 -32.44 29.85 -13.77
C PRO A 762 -31.74 30.79 -14.77
N LYS A 763 -32.45 31.35 -15.77
CA LYS A 763 -31.87 32.32 -16.71
C LYS A 763 -31.55 33.64 -16.02
N LYS A 764 -32.48 34.14 -15.20
CA LYS A 764 -32.28 35.36 -14.41
C LYS A 764 -31.19 35.19 -13.37
N LEU A 765 -31.08 34.01 -12.76
CA LEU A 765 -29.98 33.69 -11.86
C LEU A 765 -28.65 33.66 -12.60
N ALA A 766 -28.57 33.05 -13.78
CA ALA A 766 -27.37 33.03 -14.60
C ALA A 766 -26.95 34.44 -15.05
N GLU A 767 -27.90 35.30 -15.40
CA GLU A 767 -27.68 36.73 -15.67
C GLU A 767 -27.11 37.43 -14.43
N TRP A 768 -27.68 37.21 -13.25
CA TRP A 768 -27.15 37.77 -12.01
C TRP A 768 -25.73 37.29 -11.69
N VAL A 769 -25.42 36.00 -11.89
CA VAL A 769 -24.05 35.46 -11.72
C VAL A 769 -23.09 36.11 -12.73
N PHE A 770 -23.52 36.32 -13.97
CA PHE A 770 -22.71 37.01 -14.98
C PHE A 770 -22.47 38.48 -14.63
N ASP A 771 -23.51 39.20 -14.20
CA ASP A 771 -23.43 40.60 -13.80
C ASP A 771 -22.64 40.77 -12.49
N LEU A 772 -22.69 39.80 -11.57
CA LEU A 772 -21.83 39.75 -10.40
C LEU A 772 -20.36 39.70 -10.84
N GLY A 773 -20.01 38.84 -11.80
CA GLY A 773 -18.65 38.78 -12.35
C GLY A 773 -18.21 40.10 -12.97
N LYS A 774 -19.09 40.76 -13.75
CA LYS A 774 -18.82 42.10 -14.30
C LYS A 774 -18.63 43.14 -13.20
N ALA A 775 -19.50 43.15 -12.18
CA ALA A 775 -19.44 44.08 -11.07
C ALA A 775 -18.16 43.89 -10.24
N LEU A 776 -17.77 42.64 -9.96
CA LEU A 776 -16.50 42.33 -9.28
C LEU A 776 -15.29 42.78 -10.11
N LYS A 777 -15.38 42.69 -11.44
CA LYS A 777 -14.35 43.17 -12.37
C LYS A 777 -14.26 44.69 -12.44
N THR A 778 -15.37 45.42 -12.41
CA THR A 778 -15.42 46.90 -12.45
C THR A 778 -15.26 47.57 -11.09
N GLN A 779 -15.57 46.89 -9.99
CA GLN A 779 -15.35 47.36 -8.61
C GLN A 779 -13.90 47.23 -8.13
N ARG A 780 -12.95 46.83 -8.99
CA ARG A 780 -11.50 46.85 -8.67
C ARG A 780 -10.99 48.28 -8.57
N ILE A 781 -11.30 48.93 -7.46
CA ILE A 781 -10.69 50.19 -7.04
C ILE A 781 -9.31 49.91 -6.42
N LEU A 782 -9.15 48.73 -5.79
CA LEU A 782 -7.91 48.22 -5.21
C LEU A 782 -7.49 46.93 -5.92
N THR A 783 -6.36 46.95 -6.63
CA THR A 783 -5.75 45.74 -7.21
C THR A 783 -4.72 45.14 -6.25
N ILE A 784 -4.36 43.86 -6.46
CA ILE A 784 -3.29 43.20 -5.71
C ILE A 784 -1.97 44.00 -5.84
N ASP A 785 -1.66 44.51 -7.03
CA ASP A 785 -0.48 45.35 -7.26
C ASP A 785 -0.51 46.66 -6.45
N ILE A 786 -1.64 47.38 -6.45
CA ILE A 786 -1.80 48.61 -5.65
C ILE A 786 -1.70 48.28 -4.15
N PHE A 787 -2.31 47.17 -3.71
CA PHE A 787 -2.23 46.73 -2.32
C PHE A 787 -0.80 46.37 -1.91
N LEU A 788 -0.06 45.61 -2.71
CA LEU A 788 1.33 45.24 -2.42
C LEU A 788 2.26 46.46 -2.40
N LYS A 789 2.07 47.41 -3.32
CA LYS A 789 2.80 48.69 -3.30
C LYS A 789 2.46 49.52 -2.06
N ALA A 790 1.21 49.49 -1.60
CA ALA A 790 0.82 50.17 -0.36
C ALA A 790 1.51 49.54 0.86
N LEU A 791 1.65 48.21 0.88
CA LEU A 791 2.40 47.50 1.91
C LEU A 791 3.90 47.83 1.88
N ASP A 792 4.51 47.98 0.71
CA ASP A 792 5.91 48.42 0.59
C ASP A 792 6.15 49.82 1.13
N HIS A 793 5.22 50.75 0.88
CA HIS A 793 5.28 52.10 1.48
C HIS A 793 5.12 52.08 3.00
N LEU A 794 4.43 51.07 3.55
CA LEU A 794 4.21 50.91 5.00
C LEU A 794 5.31 50.10 5.70
N LYS A 795 6.16 49.39 4.95
CA LYS A 795 7.20 48.45 5.42
C LYS A 795 8.22 49.06 6.40
N ASN A 796 8.45 50.37 6.32
CA ASN A 796 9.38 51.10 7.19
C ASN A 796 8.69 51.97 8.26
N VAL A 797 7.36 51.87 8.39
CA VAL A 797 6.53 52.82 9.17
C VAL A 797 5.73 52.13 10.27
N VAL A 798 5.28 50.88 10.09
CA VAL A 798 4.40 50.20 11.07
C VAL A 798 4.82 48.73 11.27
N PRO A 799 4.91 48.22 12.51
CA PRO A 799 5.35 46.84 12.77
C PRO A 799 4.18 45.84 12.77
N ASP A 800 4.36 44.74 12.02
CA ASP A 800 3.73 43.40 12.04
C ASP A 800 2.19 43.24 12.04
N SER A 801 1.41 44.29 12.27
CA SER A 801 -0.06 44.28 12.11
C SER A 801 -0.56 45.65 11.65
N LEU A 802 -1.42 45.67 10.63
CA LEU A 802 -1.93 46.89 9.99
C LEU A 802 -3.44 46.99 10.13
N SER A 803 -3.98 48.16 10.45
CA SER A 803 -5.43 48.36 10.29
C SER A 803 -5.78 48.54 8.80
N ALA A 804 -7.00 48.16 8.41
CA ALA A 804 -7.51 48.43 7.07
C ALA A 804 -7.41 49.93 6.72
N SER A 805 -7.69 50.81 7.69
CA SER A 805 -7.59 52.26 7.55
C SER A 805 -6.18 52.76 7.19
N THR A 806 -5.14 52.12 7.72
CA THR A 806 -3.74 52.48 7.45
C THR A 806 -3.36 52.13 6.01
N VAL A 807 -3.80 50.96 5.54
CA VAL A 807 -3.58 50.53 4.15
C VAL A 807 -4.34 51.44 3.18
N VAL A 808 -5.59 51.80 3.49
CA VAL A 808 -6.37 52.78 2.71
C VAL A 808 -5.64 54.12 2.62
N MET A 809 -5.11 54.62 3.75
CA MET A 809 -4.36 55.88 3.77
C MET A 809 -3.15 55.83 2.84
N ALA A 810 -2.37 54.73 2.88
CA ALA A 810 -1.24 54.53 1.99
C ALA A 810 -1.65 54.46 0.51
N CYS A 811 -2.75 53.76 0.19
CA CYS A 811 -3.29 53.69 -1.16
C CYS A 811 -3.69 55.07 -1.70
N ARG A 812 -4.31 55.91 -0.86
CA ARG A 812 -4.77 57.25 -1.24
C ARG A 812 -3.62 58.26 -1.36
N GLN A 813 -2.67 58.23 -0.43
CA GLN A 813 -1.59 59.22 -0.35
C GLN A 813 -0.42 58.94 -1.30
N HIS A 814 -0.08 57.66 -1.51
CA HIS A 814 1.13 57.29 -2.25
C HIS A 814 0.84 56.72 -3.64
N LEU A 815 -0.38 56.22 -3.90
CA LEU A 815 -0.70 55.49 -5.12
C LEU A 815 -1.87 56.08 -5.93
N ASN A 816 -2.33 57.30 -5.58
CA ASN A 816 -3.46 58.00 -6.23
C ASN A 816 -4.77 57.19 -6.29
N ALA A 817 -4.93 56.16 -5.45
CA ALA A 817 -6.11 55.31 -5.39
C ALA A 817 -7.17 55.93 -4.44
N VAL A 818 -7.67 57.12 -4.79
CA VAL A 818 -8.48 57.97 -3.90
C VAL A 818 -9.81 57.32 -3.50
N ALA A 819 -10.37 56.45 -4.34
CA ALA A 819 -11.67 55.82 -4.13
C ALA A 819 -11.63 54.57 -3.22
N VAL A 820 -10.44 54.08 -2.83
CA VAL A 820 -10.29 52.87 -1.99
C VAL A 820 -10.89 53.11 -0.60
N LYS A 821 -11.71 52.19 -0.10
CA LYS A 821 -12.30 52.18 1.25
C LYS A 821 -11.77 51.00 2.08
N GLU A 822 -12.06 51.03 3.38
CA GLU A 822 -11.63 49.97 4.30
C GLU A 822 -12.24 48.62 3.94
N ASP A 823 -13.51 48.61 3.53
CA ASP A 823 -14.20 47.41 3.05
C ASP A 823 -13.49 46.77 1.83
N ASP A 824 -12.89 47.58 0.95
CA ASP A 824 -12.16 47.09 -0.22
C ASP A 824 -10.85 46.39 0.18
N VAL A 825 -10.14 46.94 1.17
CA VAL A 825 -8.93 46.33 1.74
C VAL A 825 -9.29 45.03 2.46
N ILE A 826 -10.34 45.03 3.28
CA ILE A 826 -10.78 43.85 4.04
C ILE A 826 -11.21 42.74 3.08
N ALA A 827 -11.98 43.07 2.03
CA ALA A 827 -12.41 42.09 1.03
C ALA A 827 -11.22 41.47 0.29
N LEU A 828 -10.26 42.30 -0.16
CA LEU A 828 -9.07 41.83 -0.84
C LEU A 828 -8.20 40.93 0.05
N VAL A 829 -7.97 41.34 1.30
CA VAL A 829 -7.15 40.58 2.25
C VAL A 829 -7.83 39.27 2.65
N LYS A 830 -9.16 39.24 2.79
CA LYS A 830 -9.90 37.98 2.96
C LYS A 830 -9.71 37.06 1.75
N GLY A 831 -9.75 37.59 0.53
CA GLY A 831 -9.43 36.83 -0.68
C GLY A 831 -7.99 36.29 -0.71
N LEU A 832 -7.02 37.14 -0.39
CA LEU A 832 -5.62 36.75 -0.30
C LEU A 832 -5.37 35.74 0.82
N SER A 833 -6.11 35.80 1.92
CA SER A 833 -6.03 34.81 3.00
C SER A 833 -6.56 33.43 2.59
N ILE A 834 -7.32 33.33 1.50
CA ILE A 834 -7.72 32.04 0.91
C ILE A 834 -6.62 31.52 -0.04
N LEU A 835 -5.98 32.41 -0.80
CA LEU A 835 -4.97 32.06 -1.81
C LEU A 835 -3.57 31.80 -1.23
N VAL A 836 -3.15 32.61 -0.27
CA VAL A 836 -1.85 32.56 0.42
C VAL A 836 -2.02 32.66 1.94
N PRO A 837 -2.78 31.72 2.55
CA PRO A 837 -3.18 31.75 3.97
C PRO A 837 -2.00 31.84 4.96
N ASP A 838 -0.82 31.33 4.60
CA ASP A 838 0.38 31.36 5.45
C ASP A 838 1.06 32.74 5.49
N LEU A 839 0.74 33.63 4.54
CA LEU A 839 1.44 34.90 4.34
C LEU A 839 0.61 36.12 4.74
N ILE A 840 -0.72 36.05 4.61
CA ILE A 840 -1.64 37.17 4.88
C ILE A 840 -2.91 36.67 5.57
N GLY A 841 -3.37 37.35 6.62
CA GLY A 841 -4.60 37.04 7.35
C GLY A 841 -5.28 38.26 7.99
N ILE A 842 -6.48 38.06 8.54
CA ILE A 842 -7.23 39.08 9.29
C ILE A 842 -7.63 38.54 10.66
N GLU A 843 -7.35 39.31 11.70
CA GLU A 843 -7.79 39.07 13.07
C GLU A 843 -8.50 40.31 13.60
N GLY A 844 -9.83 40.24 13.78
CA GLY A 844 -10.64 41.41 14.13
C GLY A 844 -10.61 42.48 13.02
N ASP A 845 -10.10 43.67 13.35
CA ASP A 845 -9.89 44.81 12.45
C ASP A 845 -8.43 44.93 11.95
N LYS A 846 -7.56 43.99 12.33
CA LYS A 846 -6.13 43.99 12.00
C LYS A 846 -5.81 42.99 10.90
N ILE A 847 -4.97 43.44 9.97
CA ILE A 847 -4.37 42.69 8.87
C ILE A 847 -2.99 42.24 9.33
N ILE A 848 -2.77 40.93 9.32
CA ILE A 848 -1.52 40.29 9.71
C ILE A 848 -0.79 39.89 8.43
N ILE A 849 0.49 40.24 8.35
CA ILE A 849 1.33 39.98 7.18
C ILE A 849 2.62 39.32 7.65
N ASN A 850 2.79 38.05 7.29
CA ASN A 850 3.89 37.20 7.76
C ASN A 850 5.06 37.13 6.77
N ALA A 851 5.03 37.92 5.69
CA ALA A 851 6.04 37.88 4.62
C ALA A 851 6.17 39.22 3.89
N SER A 852 7.27 39.41 3.16
CA SER A 852 7.44 40.59 2.31
C SER A 852 6.38 40.64 1.20
N SER A 853 6.02 41.86 0.80
CA SER A 853 5.23 42.17 -0.41
C SER A 853 5.66 41.35 -1.62
N GLU A 854 6.97 41.28 -1.89
CA GLU A 854 7.57 40.48 -2.98
C GLU A 854 7.28 38.97 -2.85
N ARG A 855 7.35 38.41 -1.63
CA ARG A 855 7.09 36.99 -1.38
C ARG A 855 5.60 36.67 -1.47
N VAL A 856 4.73 37.59 -1.05
CA VAL A 856 3.28 37.51 -1.27
C VAL A 856 2.98 37.56 -2.78
N ALA A 857 3.61 38.47 -3.53
CA ALA A 857 3.44 38.60 -4.97
C ALA A 857 3.86 37.34 -5.72
N ALA A 858 5.02 36.77 -5.35
CA ALA A 858 5.54 35.54 -5.95
C ALA A 858 4.65 34.33 -5.63
N ALA A 859 4.16 34.20 -4.39
CA ALA A 859 3.26 33.12 -4.01
C ALA A 859 1.91 33.22 -4.74
N VAL A 860 1.34 34.42 -4.85
CA VAL A 860 0.11 34.67 -5.62
C VAL A 860 0.34 34.38 -7.11
N SER A 861 1.47 34.83 -7.68
CA SER A 861 1.79 34.60 -9.10
C SER A 861 2.03 33.11 -9.39
N SER A 862 2.73 32.39 -8.52
CA SER A 862 2.95 30.94 -8.65
C SER A 862 1.63 30.15 -8.59
N GLN A 863 0.72 30.55 -7.68
CA GLN A 863 -0.63 29.99 -7.65
C GLN A 863 -1.39 30.30 -8.94
N LEU A 864 -1.29 31.52 -9.47
CA LEU A 864 -1.91 31.92 -10.75
C LEU A 864 -1.26 31.26 -11.99
N GLU A 865 0.04 30.99 -12.01
CA GLU A 865 0.75 30.33 -13.12
C GLU A 865 0.44 28.83 -13.17
N ALA A 866 0.36 28.16 -12.01
CA ALA A 866 -0.15 26.79 -11.89
C ALA A 866 -1.59 26.65 -12.44
N LEU A 867 -2.37 27.75 -12.41
CA LEU A 867 -3.72 27.84 -13.00
C LEU A 867 -3.70 28.05 -14.53
N HIS A 868 -2.60 28.50 -15.13
CA HIS A 868 -2.47 28.77 -16.57
C HIS A 868 -1.85 27.61 -17.36
N GLU A 869 -0.85 26.91 -16.84
CA GLU A 869 -0.25 25.72 -17.51
C GLU A 869 -1.25 24.57 -17.66
N THR A 870 -2.25 24.50 -16.78
CA THR A 870 -3.36 23.54 -16.83
C THR A 870 -4.45 23.89 -17.87
N LYS A 871 -4.47 25.12 -18.42
CA LYS A 871 -5.37 25.48 -19.54
C LYS A 871 -4.81 25.03 -20.90
N THR A 872 -3.50 25.05 -21.09
CA THR A 872 -2.85 24.73 -22.38
C THR A 872 -2.95 23.24 -22.71
N THR A 873 -2.81 22.38 -21.70
CA THR A 873 -2.94 20.92 -21.84
C THR A 873 -4.36 20.44 -22.13
N ALA A 874 -5.39 21.25 -21.83
CA ALA A 874 -6.79 20.96 -22.17
C ALA A 874 -7.18 21.42 -23.59
N SER A 875 -6.53 22.46 -24.12
CA SER A 875 -6.75 22.94 -25.50
C SER A 875 -6.17 22.01 -26.57
N GLU A 876 -5.13 21.24 -26.26
CA GLU A 876 -4.52 20.29 -27.20
C GLU A 876 -5.24 18.93 -27.25
N LYS A 877 -6.08 18.61 -26.26
CA LYS A 877 -6.95 17.41 -26.28
C LYS A 877 -8.35 17.67 -26.87
N SER A 878 -8.62 18.90 -27.29
CA SER A 878 -9.90 19.35 -27.88
C SER A 878 -9.80 19.67 -29.38
N LYS A 879 -8.72 19.27 -30.05
CA LYS A 879 -8.60 19.33 -31.51
C LYS A 879 -8.56 17.94 -32.12
#